data_AF-A0A2G7G1K8-F1
#
_entry.id   AF-A0A2G7G1K8-F1
#
_cell.length_a   1.000
_cell.length_b   1.000
_cell.length_c   1.000
_cell.angle_alpha   90.00
_cell.angle_beta   90.00
_cell.angle_gamma   90.00
#
_symmetry.space_group_name_H-M   'P 1'
#
loop_
_entity.id
_entity.type
_entity.pdbx_description
1 polymer ?
#
loop_
_entity_poly.entity_id
_entity_poly.type
_entity_poly.pdbx_seq_one_letter_code
_entity_poly.pdbx_strand_id
1 'polypeptide(L)'
;MAHNNIVVLGAGIIGLNVALELSKRGYGQHITVMAEHLPGDESIDYTSPWAGANFSGISGSDANALRWDQSGYSAMMSLIDAGAEEAKYLCKTESTEYWDQAPSQDKINSMTEYLRDLVIIPPSDLPKGVAFGIRFTTITLNAPAHCEHLKHLLSQPRYGGVKFVRRKVSSLQDAFLHGTQIVFNCVGNAALNLAGVADSKCYPTRGQIILVKAPSVKVNVMRHGKDYETYIIPRPRSDGTVVLGGYLQPGDRTSQARPVETESILSRTAGLLRILGNEETEIIRIAVGLRPSRQGGARVELETTPEGNTVVHNYGAGGTGFQAGMGMAKDAVDLASDILGHVQAQIRKKRRPLPNTSCLSQTTFSGETVYSDGRMNESLEFTSLVQPAESAAMHMTEGPMQDDAPRVVEQLYDVSLVRELEDPPASVLGSGDHGIMDELMLSMYEGQGLYPIQPNPALGPPSLDNHPSLSSQLCGLTGDMDPYVLRHYRFDARAEFPFSKLAIRSVQDTEMPVQFLLSKPELSNESKAATSLEAPFAEEALPELSQIVAPEIGERLIQLFLRFINRQFPILSEDSLPAPRAASAHLLAAIYLITQPFTTFDDYLCIEFVYSPPSPQVLFRIAWSELNNALSQPTVQSLQAALILLLHPPLNPLLLDSAAKWTLLGMTVSMAQTLGLHLDPTMWNLPSNEIRTRRRLSWAVFALDKWLAFSFGRPSHISKDNWLITELESSDIEPGDPACGAHPYAIEFSRLTTILDNVLTSLYSLRSLSTLCKDFSLTISSARPLMQDLTTWYTGLPLSLAMEPTPGCKQASDDSASLHIAYQSVKILILRALLRPFHNVDHLSSELERNEEWHAARSQIRQTASAESDAALSLISSLQPAHYQAFWAPWLKTSFACIMNLLFLLAVTAHQLCGSEGTDPGKEYRRHRQTLDRARMVFRLHAKSLDIIRFALLRIDAVFWIGWERVLGFP
;
A
#
# COMPACT_ATOMS: atom_id res chain seq x y z
N MET A 1 12.85 -12.98 -27.70
CA MET A 1 14.18 -12.32 -27.65
C MET A 1 14.32 -11.23 -28.73
N ALA A 2 13.40 -10.26 -28.83
CA ALA A 2 13.42 -9.22 -29.89
C ALA A 2 13.56 -7.77 -29.35
N HIS A 3 13.57 -7.59 -28.03
CA HIS A 3 13.86 -6.32 -27.38
C HIS A 3 15.38 -6.17 -27.28
N ASN A 4 15.90 -4.96 -27.52
CA ASN A 4 17.29 -4.47 -27.37
C ASN A 4 17.98 -4.02 -28.67
N ASN A 5 17.38 -4.16 -29.86
CA ASN A 5 17.99 -3.64 -31.11
C ASN A 5 18.17 -2.12 -31.09
N ILE A 6 17.22 -1.42 -30.44
CA ILE A 6 17.23 0.03 -30.27
C ILE A 6 17.17 0.31 -28.78
N VAL A 7 18.14 1.08 -28.28
CA VAL A 7 18.14 1.52 -26.88
C VAL A 7 17.94 3.02 -26.82
N VAL A 8 17.02 3.49 -26.00
CA VAL A 8 16.87 4.91 -25.66
C VAL A 8 17.44 5.10 -24.26
N LEU A 9 18.56 5.81 -24.14
CA LEU A 9 19.25 6.04 -22.88
C LEU A 9 18.74 7.35 -22.26
N GLY A 10 17.92 7.24 -21.22
CA GLY A 10 17.25 8.36 -20.55
C GLY A 10 15.73 8.31 -20.74
N ALA A 11 14.99 8.47 -19.64
CA ALA A 11 13.53 8.39 -19.62
C ALA A 11 12.84 9.72 -19.26
N GLY A 12 13.53 10.85 -19.46
CA GLY A 12 12.91 12.17 -19.46
C GLY A 12 12.10 12.43 -20.72
N ILE A 13 11.45 13.59 -20.80
CA ILE A 13 10.54 13.91 -21.91
C ILE A 13 11.20 13.76 -23.29
N ILE A 14 12.49 14.08 -23.43
CA ILE A 14 13.22 13.89 -24.70
C ILE A 14 13.29 12.41 -25.08
N GLY A 15 13.70 11.53 -24.16
CA GLY A 15 13.76 10.09 -24.41
C GLY A 15 12.38 9.47 -24.64
N LEU A 16 11.36 9.92 -23.92
CA LEU A 16 9.98 9.47 -24.11
C LEU A 16 9.44 9.90 -25.49
N ASN A 17 9.74 11.11 -25.95
CA ASN A 17 9.35 11.57 -27.29
C ASN A 17 10.06 10.78 -28.39
N VAL A 18 11.35 10.46 -28.22
CA VAL A 18 12.09 9.58 -29.15
C VAL A 18 11.46 8.19 -29.20
N ALA A 19 11.16 7.60 -28.04
CA ALA A 19 10.50 6.30 -27.98
C ALA A 19 9.11 6.34 -28.63
N LEU A 20 8.33 7.40 -28.43
CA LEU A 20 7.03 7.61 -29.06
C LEU A 20 7.13 7.72 -30.58
N GLU A 21 8.06 8.51 -31.09
CA GLU A 21 8.28 8.68 -32.52
C GLU A 21 8.70 7.35 -33.18
N LEU A 22 9.63 6.62 -32.56
CA LEU A 22 10.03 5.28 -33.01
C LEU A 22 8.86 4.29 -32.98
N SER A 23 8.05 4.28 -31.91
CA SER A 23 6.88 3.43 -31.80
C SER A 23 5.84 3.74 -32.88
N LYS A 24 5.58 5.01 -33.17
CA LYS A 24 4.68 5.44 -34.26
C LYS A 24 5.15 5.00 -35.64
N ARG A 25 6.47 4.88 -35.83
CA ARG A 25 7.08 4.31 -37.04
C ARG A 25 7.18 2.78 -37.05
N GLY A 26 6.61 2.10 -36.05
CA GLY A 26 6.51 0.65 -35.98
C GLY A 26 7.71 -0.07 -35.36
N TYR A 27 8.59 0.64 -34.65
CA TYR A 27 9.77 0.05 -34.02
C TYR A 27 9.56 -0.38 -32.56
N GLY A 28 8.41 -0.09 -31.95
CA GLY A 28 8.18 -0.20 -30.50
C GLY A 28 8.63 -1.51 -29.84
N GLN A 29 8.36 -2.65 -30.47
CA GLN A 29 8.72 -3.98 -29.98
C GLN A 29 10.24 -4.27 -29.96
N HIS A 30 11.05 -3.35 -30.49
CA HIS A 30 12.51 -3.44 -30.54
C HIS A 30 13.20 -2.43 -29.61
N ILE A 31 12.42 -1.56 -28.97
CA ILE A 31 12.91 -0.48 -28.13
C ILE A 31 13.09 -0.98 -26.69
N THR A 32 14.21 -0.62 -26.09
CA THR A 32 14.39 -0.63 -24.63
C THR A 32 14.77 0.77 -24.17
N VAL A 33 13.95 1.36 -23.31
CA VAL A 33 14.28 2.61 -22.62
C VAL A 33 15.06 2.24 -21.36
N MET A 34 16.31 2.68 -21.27
CA MET A 34 17.20 2.44 -20.13
C MET A 34 17.47 3.76 -19.42
N ALA A 35 17.21 3.86 -18.12
CA ALA A 35 17.49 5.08 -17.36
C ALA A 35 17.67 4.82 -15.86
N GLU A 36 18.42 5.69 -15.18
CA GLU A 36 18.51 5.69 -13.71
C GLU A 36 17.17 6.05 -13.07
N HIS A 37 16.55 7.12 -13.58
CA HIS A 37 15.25 7.63 -13.16
C HIS A 37 14.20 7.37 -14.25
N LEU A 38 13.02 6.91 -13.85
CA LEU A 38 11.86 6.68 -14.70
C LEU A 38 10.72 7.63 -14.31
N PRO A 39 9.73 7.85 -15.21
CA PRO A 39 8.50 8.55 -14.83
C PRO A 39 7.85 7.92 -13.58
N GLY A 40 7.50 8.78 -12.63
CA GLY A 40 7.12 8.46 -11.24
C GLY A 40 8.20 8.83 -10.21
N ASP A 41 9.46 8.97 -10.62
CA ASP A 41 10.55 9.35 -9.70
C ASP A 41 10.72 10.87 -9.62
N GLU A 42 11.22 11.32 -8.47
CA GLU A 42 11.64 12.70 -8.25
C GLU A 42 13.11 12.73 -7.84
N SER A 43 13.92 13.46 -8.61
CA SER A 43 15.35 13.61 -8.34
C SER A 43 15.87 14.91 -8.95
N ILE A 44 16.85 15.55 -8.30
CA ILE A 44 17.49 16.76 -8.84
C ILE A 44 18.22 16.48 -10.17
N ASP A 45 18.69 15.24 -10.35
CA ASP A 45 19.34 14.76 -11.57
C ASP A 45 18.32 14.35 -12.66
N TYR A 46 17.02 14.47 -12.38
CA TYR A 46 15.93 14.17 -13.30
C TYR A 46 15.05 15.40 -13.54
N THR A 47 15.31 16.15 -14.61
CA THR A 47 14.70 17.47 -14.83
C THR A 47 13.19 17.46 -15.10
N SER A 48 12.69 16.44 -15.81
CA SER A 48 11.36 16.48 -16.45
C SER A 48 10.19 16.71 -15.47
N PRO A 49 10.16 16.10 -14.27
CA PRO A 49 9.08 16.32 -13.29
C PRO A 49 8.98 17.76 -12.75
N TRP A 50 10.07 18.53 -12.80
CA TRP A 50 10.15 19.89 -12.25
C TRP A 50 9.62 20.97 -13.20
N ALA A 51 9.31 20.62 -14.44
CA ALA A 51 8.87 21.59 -15.43
C ALA A 51 7.46 22.14 -15.14
N GLY A 52 7.16 23.32 -15.70
CA GLY A 52 5.85 23.96 -15.61
C GLY A 52 4.71 23.03 -16.08
N ALA A 53 4.58 22.73 -17.37
CA ALA A 53 5.31 23.23 -18.52
C ALA A 53 4.32 23.83 -19.53
N ASN A 54 4.80 24.70 -20.42
CA ASN A 54 4.03 25.27 -21.50
C ASN A 54 4.83 25.30 -22.81
N PHE A 55 4.17 25.66 -23.90
CA PHE A 55 4.84 26.24 -25.05
C PHE A 55 5.01 27.75 -24.82
N SER A 56 6.20 28.27 -25.06
CA SER A 56 6.48 29.70 -24.94
C SER A 56 7.42 30.17 -26.04
N GLY A 57 7.31 31.44 -26.45
CA GLY A 57 8.14 32.05 -27.49
C GLY A 57 9.59 32.30 -27.07
N ILE A 58 10.16 31.50 -26.15
CA ILE A 58 11.43 31.76 -25.48
C ILE A 58 12.66 31.16 -26.17
N SER A 59 12.48 30.30 -27.18
CA SER A 59 13.62 29.65 -27.83
C SER A 59 14.59 30.62 -28.47
N GLY A 60 15.82 30.14 -28.65
CA GLY A 60 16.87 30.90 -29.35
C GLY A 60 16.45 31.22 -30.78
N SER A 61 17.10 32.23 -31.36
CA SER A 61 16.87 32.63 -32.76
C SER A 61 17.66 31.77 -33.77
N ASP A 62 18.31 30.69 -33.33
CA ASP A 62 19.00 29.79 -34.25
C ASP A 62 18.01 28.94 -35.05
N ALA A 63 18.40 28.58 -36.27
CA ALA A 63 17.51 27.92 -37.22
C ALA A 63 16.96 26.56 -36.71
N ASN A 64 17.72 25.85 -35.88
CA ASN A 64 17.26 24.57 -35.33
C ASN A 64 16.22 24.80 -34.23
N ALA A 65 16.46 25.73 -33.31
CA ALA A 65 15.52 26.06 -32.26
C ALA A 65 14.17 26.54 -32.83
N LEU A 66 14.19 27.45 -33.82
CA LEU A 66 12.96 27.93 -34.49
C LEU A 66 12.19 26.78 -35.15
N ARG A 67 12.89 25.89 -35.86
CA ARG A 67 12.30 24.76 -36.55
C ARG A 67 11.70 23.72 -35.59
N TRP A 68 12.40 23.40 -34.50
CA TRP A 68 11.90 22.46 -33.50
C TRP A 68 10.73 23.01 -32.72
N ASP A 69 10.69 24.31 -32.46
CA ASP A 69 9.53 24.97 -31.86
C ASP A 69 8.30 24.90 -32.75
N GLN A 70 8.44 25.29 -34.02
CA GLN A 70 7.34 25.19 -34.99
C GLN A 70 6.82 23.75 -35.10
N SER A 71 7.72 22.78 -35.24
CA SER A 71 7.35 21.37 -35.35
C SER A 71 6.73 20.83 -34.07
N GLY A 72 7.27 21.19 -32.90
CA GLY A 72 6.79 20.75 -31.60
C GLY A 72 5.41 21.32 -31.25
N TYR A 73 5.23 22.63 -31.48
CA TYR A 73 3.94 23.30 -31.33
C TYR A 73 2.87 22.66 -32.22
N SER A 74 3.19 22.50 -33.50
CA SER A 74 2.25 21.95 -34.48
C SER A 74 1.86 20.51 -34.12
N ALA A 75 2.83 19.67 -33.75
CA ALA A 75 2.59 18.30 -33.35
C ALA A 75 1.70 18.21 -32.09
N MET A 76 2.00 18.97 -31.04
CA MET A 76 1.20 18.98 -29.82
C MET A 76 -0.22 19.49 -30.08
N MET A 77 -0.37 20.57 -30.85
CA MET A 77 -1.70 21.09 -31.23
C MET A 77 -2.50 20.05 -32.00
N SER A 78 -1.89 19.37 -32.99
CA SER A 78 -2.56 18.32 -33.74
C SER A 78 -3.00 17.14 -32.88
N LEU A 79 -2.19 16.74 -31.88
CA LEU A 79 -2.58 15.70 -30.93
C LEU A 79 -3.79 16.12 -30.09
N ILE A 80 -3.82 17.38 -29.62
CA ILE A 80 -4.97 17.91 -28.87
C ILE A 80 -6.22 17.98 -29.76
N ASP A 81 -6.08 18.50 -30.98
CA ASP A 81 -7.20 18.61 -31.95
C ASP A 81 -7.79 17.25 -32.31
N ALA A 82 -6.94 16.23 -32.45
CA ALA A 82 -7.35 14.88 -32.77
C ALA A 82 -7.93 14.12 -31.56
N GLY A 83 -7.91 14.69 -30.35
CA GLY A 83 -8.26 13.97 -29.12
C GLY A 83 -7.35 12.77 -28.86
N ALA A 84 -6.10 12.83 -29.35
CA ALA A 84 -5.16 11.73 -29.29
C ALA A 84 -4.81 11.38 -27.84
N GLU A 85 -4.64 10.10 -27.54
CA GLU A 85 -4.37 9.66 -26.17
C GLU A 85 -3.08 10.25 -25.62
N GLU A 86 -2.06 10.46 -26.45
CA GLU A 86 -0.80 11.09 -26.05
C GLU A 86 -1.02 12.50 -25.47
N ALA A 87 -2.06 13.22 -25.92
CA ALA A 87 -2.40 14.56 -25.47
C ALA A 87 -3.26 14.59 -24.20
N LYS A 88 -3.50 13.47 -23.51
CA LYS A 88 -4.35 13.40 -22.29
C LYS A 88 -4.07 14.51 -21.28
N TYR A 89 -2.80 14.86 -21.07
CA TYR A 89 -2.36 15.87 -20.10
C TYR A 89 -1.92 17.20 -20.72
N LEU A 90 -2.26 17.45 -21.97
CA LEU A 90 -2.05 18.71 -22.68
C LEU A 90 -3.38 19.45 -22.78
N CYS A 91 -3.33 20.78 -22.78
CA CYS A 91 -4.50 21.62 -22.93
C CYS A 91 -4.17 22.88 -23.73
N LYS A 92 -5.12 23.33 -24.55
CA LYS A 92 -5.06 24.66 -25.17
C LYS A 92 -5.40 25.71 -24.14
N THR A 93 -4.54 26.69 -24.00
CA THR A 93 -4.64 27.71 -22.96
C THR A 93 -4.35 29.07 -23.58
N GLU A 94 -5.12 30.11 -23.23
CA GLU A 94 -4.76 31.47 -23.63
C GLU A 94 -3.44 31.86 -22.95
N SER A 95 -2.48 32.35 -23.73
CA SER A 95 -1.19 32.83 -23.24
C SER A 95 -1.05 34.31 -23.49
N THR A 96 -0.57 35.04 -22.49
CA THR A 96 -0.05 36.40 -22.66
C THR A 96 1.43 36.43 -22.28
N GLU A 97 2.28 36.87 -23.18
CA GLU A 97 3.72 36.95 -22.97
C GLU A 97 4.22 38.39 -23.17
N TYR A 98 5.01 38.87 -22.22
CA TYR A 98 5.60 40.20 -22.21
C TYR A 98 7.13 40.13 -22.24
N TRP A 99 7.77 41.01 -22.98
CA TRP A 99 9.23 41.18 -22.96
C TRP A 99 9.59 42.61 -22.60
N ASP A 100 10.48 42.76 -21.63
CA ASP A 100 11.08 44.06 -21.29
C ASP A 100 12.01 44.55 -22.42
N GLN A 101 12.52 43.63 -23.25
CA GLN A 101 13.31 43.92 -24.46
C GLN A 101 12.68 43.24 -25.68
N ALA A 102 12.40 44.01 -26.74
CA ALA A 102 11.76 43.46 -27.92
C ALA A 102 12.62 42.34 -28.56
N PRO A 103 12.02 41.18 -28.89
CA PRO A 103 12.71 40.13 -29.64
C PRO A 103 13.09 40.61 -31.05
N SER A 104 14.07 39.95 -31.67
CA SER A 104 14.48 40.25 -33.05
C SER A 104 13.32 40.09 -34.03
N GLN A 105 13.28 40.89 -35.10
CA GLN A 105 12.23 40.83 -36.11
C GLN A 105 12.05 39.44 -36.72
N ASP A 106 13.16 38.71 -36.97
CA ASP A 106 13.11 37.35 -37.52
C ASP A 106 12.37 36.38 -36.60
N LYS A 107 12.53 36.55 -35.29
CA LYS A 107 11.84 35.75 -34.28
C LYS A 107 10.35 36.11 -34.21
N ILE A 108 10.00 37.40 -34.31
CA ILE A 108 8.61 37.85 -34.39
C ILE A 108 7.93 37.26 -35.63
N ASN A 109 8.59 37.34 -36.79
CA ASN A 109 8.10 36.79 -38.04
C ASN A 109 7.86 35.28 -37.91
N SER A 110 8.85 34.54 -37.41
CA SER A 110 8.76 33.09 -37.20
C SER A 110 7.59 32.71 -36.29
N MET A 111 7.44 33.35 -35.13
CA MET A 111 6.32 33.08 -34.21
C MET A 111 4.95 33.34 -34.86
N THR A 112 4.85 34.37 -35.71
CA THR A 112 3.59 34.75 -36.39
C THR A 112 3.17 33.72 -37.44
N GLU A 113 4.09 32.91 -37.96
CA GLU A 113 3.78 31.91 -39.00
C GLU A 113 3.01 30.69 -38.49
N TYR A 114 3.22 30.29 -37.23
CA TYR A 114 2.69 29.01 -36.73
C TYR A 114 1.88 29.10 -35.43
N LEU A 115 2.02 30.17 -34.64
CA LEU A 115 1.23 30.34 -33.43
C LEU A 115 -0.23 30.66 -33.78
N ARG A 116 -1.15 29.97 -33.11
CA ARG A 116 -2.59 30.12 -33.36
C ARG A 116 -3.11 31.33 -32.63
N ASP A 117 -3.98 32.08 -33.31
CA ASP A 117 -4.67 33.24 -32.75
C ASP A 117 -3.70 34.30 -32.21
N LEU A 118 -2.52 34.43 -32.81
CA LEU A 118 -1.50 35.36 -32.36
C LEU A 118 -1.92 36.82 -32.62
N VAL A 119 -1.86 37.62 -31.56
CA VAL A 119 -2.12 39.05 -31.55
C VAL A 119 -0.93 39.74 -30.90
N ILE A 120 -0.33 40.69 -31.61
CA ILE A 120 0.66 41.61 -31.02
C ILE A 120 -0.09 42.67 -30.22
N ILE A 121 0.29 42.85 -28.95
CA ILE A 121 -0.37 43.79 -28.04
C ILE A 121 0.05 45.23 -28.41
N PRO A 122 -0.90 46.15 -28.60
CA PRO A 122 -0.59 47.54 -28.90
C PRO A 122 0.28 48.19 -27.81
N PRO A 123 1.22 49.09 -28.15
CA PRO A 123 2.05 49.78 -27.17
C PRO A 123 1.29 50.52 -26.06
N SER A 124 0.04 50.96 -26.32
CA SER A 124 -0.82 51.61 -25.33
C SER A 124 -1.29 50.69 -24.21
N ASP A 125 -1.34 49.38 -24.47
CA ASP A 125 -1.92 48.37 -23.58
C ASP A 125 -0.82 47.57 -22.86
N LEU A 126 0.45 47.87 -23.14
CA LEU A 126 1.60 47.22 -22.52
C LEU A 126 1.79 47.73 -21.07
N PRO A 127 2.08 46.83 -20.12
CA PRO A 127 2.48 47.23 -18.77
C PRO A 127 3.73 48.11 -18.78
N LYS A 128 3.89 48.96 -17.75
CA LYS A 128 5.08 49.81 -17.63
C LYS A 128 6.37 48.98 -17.62
N GLY A 129 7.32 49.39 -18.47
CA GLY A 129 8.62 48.73 -18.62
C GLY A 129 8.64 47.54 -19.57
N VAL A 130 7.52 47.23 -20.24
CA VAL A 130 7.43 46.19 -21.29
C VAL A 130 7.59 46.84 -22.66
N ALA A 131 8.48 46.30 -23.49
CA ALA A 131 8.76 46.80 -24.84
C ALA A 131 7.95 46.06 -25.93
N PHE A 132 7.56 44.81 -25.69
CA PHE A 132 6.82 43.99 -26.63
C PHE A 132 5.92 43.01 -25.90
N GLY A 133 4.76 42.69 -26.47
CA GLY A 133 3.87 41.68 -25.90
C GLY A 133 3.02 41.00 -26.97
N ILE A 134 2.69 39.73 -26.72
CA ILE A 134 1.80 38.94 -27.57
C ILE A 134 0.75 38.23 -26.74
N ARG A 135 -0.38 37.94 -27.37
CA ARG A 135 -1.40 37.03 -26.88
C ARG A 135 -1.70 35.98 -27.94
N PHE A 136 -1.77 34.71 -27.56
CA PHE A 136 -1.98 33.60 -28.51
C PHE A 136 -2.51 32.36 -27.78
N THR A 137 -2.99 31.37 -28.53
CA THR A 137 -3.38 30.07 -27.98
C THR A 137 -2.12 29.22 -27.77
N THR A 138 -1.71 28.98 -26.53
CA THR A 138 -0.58 28.09 -26.20
C THR A 138 -1.03 26.67 -25.83
N ILE A 139 -0.06 25.80 -25.58
CA ILE A 139 -0.23 24.51 -24.91
C ILE A 139 0.31 24.62 -23.49
N THR A 140 -0.49 24.29 -22.47
CA THR A 140 0.01 23.97 -21.13
C THR A 140 -0.15 22.48 -20.84
N LEU A 141 0.73 21.92 -20.01
CA LEU A 141 0.69 20.51 -19.68
C LEU A 141 1.12 20.20 -18.24
N ASN A 142 0.59 19.11 -17.70
CA ASN A 142 0.99 18.57 -16.40
C ASN A 142 2.21 17.66 -16.60
N ALA A 143 3.41 18.21 -16.42
CA ALA A 143 4.68 17.56 -16.78
C ALA A 143 4.90 16.17 -16.15
N PRO A 144 4.81 15.97 -14.82
CA PRO A 144 5.01 14.65 -14.23
C PRO A 144 3.95 13.63 -14.72
N ALA A 145 2.67 14.02 -14.73
CA ALA A 145 1.59 13.14 -15.18
C ALA A 145 1.70 12.79 -16.67
N HIS A 146 2.14 13.73 -17.51
CA HIS A 146 2.36 13.47 -18.93
C HIS A 146 3.51 12.48 -19.16
N CYS A 147 4.63 12.61 -18.44
CA CYS A 147 5.73 11.65 -18.53
C CYS A 147 5.30 10.23 -18.09
N GLU A 148 4.54 10.10 -17.01
CA GLU A 148 4.00 8.81 -16.55
C GLU A 148 3.04 8.21 -17.56
N HIS A 149 2.17 9.06 -18.13
CA HIS A 149 1.23 8.65 -19.16
C HIS A 149 1.92 8.14 -20.42
N LEU A 150 2.96 8.84 -20.91
CA LEU A 150 3.73 8.37 -22.06
C LEU A 150 4.44 7.05 -21.78
N LYS A 151 5.05 6.85 -20.60
CA LYS A 151 5.63 5.57 -20.19
C LYS A 151 4.59 4.45 -20.21
N HIS A 152 3.41 4.71 -19.65
CA HIS A 152 2.31 3.76 -19.65
C HIS A 152 1.88 3.40 -21.07
N LEU A 153 1.61 4.40 -21.92
CA LEU A 153 1.23 4.20 -23.33
C LEU A 153 2.28 3.37 -24.08
N LEU A 154 3.56 3.75 -23.98
CA LEU A 154 4.66 3.06 -24.66
C LEU A 154 4.80 1.60 -24.24
N SER A 155 4.47 1.28 -22.99
CA SER A 155 4.48 -0.10 -22.47
C SER A 155 3.31 -0.95 -22.99
N GLN A 156 2.29 -0.34 -23.60
CA GLN A 156 1.14 -1.08 -24.14
C GLN A 156 1.48 -1.79 -25.46
N PRO A 157 0.85 -2.94 -25.76
CA PRO A 157 1.09 -3.69 -27.01
C PRO A 157 0.91 -2.86 -28.29
N ARG A 158 -0.05 -1.92 -28.31
CA ARG A 158 -0.30 -1.05 -29.47
C ARG A 158 0.87 -0.12 -29.82
N TYR A 159 1.69 0.25 -28.83
CA TYR A 159 2.93 1.00 -29.03
C TYR A 159 4.16 0.09 -29.11
N GLY A 160 3.94 -1.22 -29.24
CA GLY A 160 4.96 -2.25 -29.36
C GLY A 160 5.44 -2.84 -28.03
N GLY A 161 4.86 -2.45 -26.89
CA GLY A 161 5.29 -2.98 -25.58
C GLY A 161 6.73 -2.60 -25.25
N VAL A 162 7.07 -1.31 -25.37
CA VAL A 162 8.41 -0.79 -25.12
C VAL A 162 8.86 -1.17 -23.72
N LYS A 163 10.04 -1.80 -23.62
CA LYS A 163 10.59 -2.24 -22.34
C LYS A 163 11.25 -1.08 -21.63
N PHE A 164 10.86 -0.81 -20.38
CA PHE A 164 11.57 0.13 -19.50
C PHE A 164 12.48 -0.63 -18.54
N VAL A 165 13.75 -0.26 -18.49
CA VAL A 165 14.76 -0.87 -17.60
C VAL A 165 15.35 0.21 -16.73
N ARG A 166 15.16 0.08 -15.42
CA ARG A 166 15.85 0.94 -14.45
C ARG A 166 17.30 0.49 -14.33
N ARG A 167 18.23 1.33 -14.77
CA ARG A 167 19.68 1.07 -14.70
C ARG A 167 20.45 2.38 -14.77
N LYS A 168 21.36 2.58 -13.81
CA LYS A 168 22.40 3.61 -13.87
C LYS A 168 23.55 3.10 -14.73
N VAL A 169 24.03 3.93 -15.64
CA VAL A 169 25.18 3.63 -16.50
C VAL A 169 26.37 4.47 -16.09
N SER A 170 27.58 3.90 -16.18
CA SER A 170 28.83 4.62 -15.88
C SER A 170 29.46 5.16 -17.16
N SER A 171 29.15 4.56 -18.30
CA SER A 171 29.60 4.98 -19.63
C SER A 171 28.50 4.84 -20.67
N LEU A 172 28.64 5.54 -21.81
CA LEU A 172 27.77 5.37 -22.97
C LEU A 172 27.80 3.93 -23.49
N GLN A 173 28.93 3.22 -23.34
CA GLN A 173 29.09 1.84 -23.77
C GLN A 173 28.12 0.88 -23.06
N ASP A 174 27.75 1.17 -21.81
CA ASP A 174 26.84 0.33 -21.02
C ASP A 174 25.42 0.26 -21.61
N ALA A 175 25.07 1.21 -22.49
CA ALA A 175 23.80 1.25 -23.19
C ALA A 175 23.75 0.29 -24.39
N PHE A 176 24.89 -0.21 -24.86
CA PHE A 176 24.97 -1.20 -25.93
C PHE A 176 24.81 -2.60 -25.36
N LEU A 177 23.56 -3.07 -25.30
CA LEU A 177 23.23 -4.44 -24.92
C LEU A 177 23.58 -5.42 -26.05
N HIS A 178 23.59 -6.72 -25.76
CA HIS A 178 23.79 -7.73 -26.78
C HIS A 178 22.74 -7.60 -27.91
N GLY A 179 23.21 -7.32 -29.13
CA GLY A 179 22.37 -7.12 -30.32
C GLY A 179 21.85 -5.68 -30.52
N THR A 180 22.26 -4.71 -29.70
CA THR A 180 21.96 -3.29 -29.93
C THR A 180 22.66 -2.79 -31.19
N GLN A 181 21.90 -2.17 -32.09
CA GLN A 181 22.38 -1.60 -33.35
C GLN A 181 22.53 -0.09 -33.26
N ILE A 182 21.72 0.55 -32.40
CA ILE A 182 21.72 2.00 -32.23
C ILE A 182 21.27 2.40 -30.82
N VAL A 183 21.92 3.42 -30.27
CA VAL A 183 21.53 4.06 -29.01
C VAL A 183 21.09 5.50 -29.27
N PHE A 184 19.92 5.89 -28.77
CA PHE A 184 19.49 7.28 -28.68
C PHE A 184 19.87 7.83 -27.31
N ASN A 185 20.88 8.68 -27.25
CA ASN A 185 21.42 9.26 -26.02
C ASN A 185 20.63 10.51 -25.61
N CYS A 186 19.75 10.35 -24.62
CA CYS A 186 18.80 11.35 -24.11
C CYS A 186 19.03 11.69 -22.62
N VAL A 187 20.30 11.71 -22.17
CA VAL A 187 20.66 11.73 -20.73
C VAL A 187 20.63 13.10 -20.04
N GLY A 188 20.33 14.18 -20.77
CA GLY A 188 20.22 15.52 -20.19
C GLY A 188 21.51 16.00 -19.51
N ASN A 189 21.44 16.42 -18.25
CA ASN A 189 22.58 16.96 -17.49
C ASN A 189 23.74 15.98 -17.34
N ALA A 190 23.48 14.68 -17.40
CA ALA A 190 24.53 13.67 -17.29
C ALA A 190 25.50 13.68 -18.49
N ALA A 191 25.12 14.29 -19.63
CA ALA A 191 25.99 14.40 -20.81
C ALA A 191 27.31 15.13 -20.51
N LEU A 192 27.31 16.03 -19.51
CA LEU A 192 28.50 16.74 -19.06
C LEU A 192 29.60 15.78 -18.55
N ASN A 193 29.23 14.72 -17.84
CA ASN A 193 30.17 13.86 -17.11
C ASN A 193 30.14 12.38 -17.53
N LEU A 194 29.18 11.95 -18.34
CA LEU A 194 29.06 10.55 -18.77
C LEU A 194 30.25 10.16 -19.63
N ALA A 195 30.98 9.11 -19.24
CA ALA A 195 32.13 8.62 -20.00
C ALA A 195 31.69 8.17 -21.41
N GLY A 196 32.46 8.56 -22.43
CA GLY A 196 32.08 8.38 -23.84
C GLY A 196 31.17 9.48 -24.40
N VAL A 197 30.81 10.50 -23.60
CA VAL A 197 30.13 11.73 -24.06
C VAL A 197 30.90 12.96 -23.61
N ALA A 198 31.02 13.16 -22.29
CA ALA A 198 31.76 14.25 -21.64
C ALA A 198 31.64 15.63 -22.34
N ASP A 199 30.41 16.06 -22.67
CA ASP A 199 30.19 17.30 -23.41
C ASP A 199 30.36 18.53 -22.50
N SER A 200 31.56 19.11 -22.54
CA SER A 200 31.93 20.31 -21.77
C SER A 200 31.08 21.55 -22.03
N LYS A 201 30.28 21.57 -23.12
CA LYS A 201 29.34 22.66 -23.39
C LYS A 201 28.08 22.56 -22.55
N CYS A 202 27.80 21.41 -21.93
CA CYS A 202 26.63 21.22 -21.07
C CYS A 202 26.84 21.86 -19.69
N TYR A 203 25.79 22.49 -19.17
CA TYR A 203 25.79 23.01 -17.81
C TYR A 203 24.36 23.04 -17.26
N PRO A 204 24.18 22.76 -15.96
CA PRO A 204 22.87 22.89 -15.34
C PRO A 204 22.49 24.37 -15.22
N THR A 205 21.22 24.69 -15.43
CA THR A 205 20.66 26.01 -15.10
C THR A 205 19.57 25.81 -14.06
N ARG A 206 19.84 26.21 -12.82
CA ARG A 206 18.91 26.04 -11.69
C ARG A 206 17.67 26.91 -11.89
N GLY A 207 16.52 26.32 -11.59
CA GLY A 207 15.23 27.01 -11.54
C GLY A 207 14.43 26.58 -10.33
N GLN A 208 14.06 27.55 -9.51
CA GLN A 208 13.11 27.36 -8.42
C GLN A 208 11.69 27.67 -8.91
N ILE A 209 10.74 26.83 -8.51
CA ILE A 209 9.32 26.99 -8.75
C ILE A 209 8.53 26.84 -7.45
N ILE A 210 7.34 27.42 -7.45
CA ILE A 210 6.34 27.24 -6.40
C ILE A 210 5.10 26.66 -7.08
N LEU A 211 4.69 25.48 -6.65
CA LEU A 211 3.42 24.89 -7.01
C LEU A 211 2.37 25.40 -6.03
N VAL A 212 1.31 26.02 -6.55
CA VAL A 212 0.19 26.53 -5.76
C VAL A 212 -1.12 25.90 -6.20
N LYS A 213 -2.09 25.82 -5.30
CA LYS A 213 -3.51 25.61 -5.64
C LYS A 213 -4.10 26.99 -5.93
N ALA A 214 -4.54 27.20 -7.16
CA ALA A 214 -5.15 28.46 -7.60
C ALA A 214 -6.16 28.14 -8.72
N PRO A 215 -7.31 27.52 -8.40
CA PRO A 215 -8.24 26.98 -9.39
C PRO A 215 -8.82 28.05 -10.32
N SER A 216 -8.88 29.29 -9.86
CA SER A 216 -9.35 30.46 -10.60
C SER A 216 -8.40 30.92 -11.71
N VAL A 217 -7.13 30.50 -11.68
CA VAL A 217 -6.13 30.83 -12.71
C VAL A 217 -6.26 29.85 -13.88
N LYS A 218 -6.79 30.33 -15.01
CA LYS A 218 -6.98 29.54 -16.24
C LYS A 218 -6.11 29.99 -17.41
N VAL A 219 -5.34 31.05 -17.24
CA VAL A 219 -4.51 31.65 -18.29
C VAL A 219 -3.03 31.42 -18.02
N ASN A 220 -2.26 31.25 -19.08
CA ASN A 220 -0.80 31.23 -19.03
C ASN A 220 -0.28 32.66 -19.15
N VAL A 221 0.59 33.10 -18.23
CA VAL A 221 1.15 34.46 -18.27
C VAL A 221 2.65 34.40 -18.07
N MET A 222 3.40 35.03 -18.97
CA MET A 222 4.87 35.08 -18.94
C MET A 222 5.34 36.54 -19.00
N ARG A 223 6.43 36.84 -18.29
CA ARG A 223 7.20 38.08 -18.45
C ARG A 223 8.69 37.77 -18.46
N HIS A 224 9.29 38.03 -19.61
CA HIS A 224 10.71 37.92 -19.88
C HIS A 224 11.38 39.26 -19.58
N GLY A 225 11.90 39.37 -18.36
CA GLY A 225 12.67 40.53 -17.92
C GLY A 225 14.09 40.51 -18.47
N LYS A 226 14.81 41.62 -18.34
CA LYS A 226 16.23 41.69 -18.74
C LYS A 226 17.11 40.68 -17.99
N ASP A 227 16.90 40.58 -16.68
CA ASP A 227 17.72 39.77 -15.76
C ASP A 227 16.86 38.85 -14.87
N TYR A 228 15.57 38.67 -15.20
CA TYR A 228 14.64 37.86 -14.43
C TYR A 228 13.56 37.24 -15.32
N GLU A 229 12.95 36.16 -14.85
CA GLU A 229 11.85 35.48 -15.54
C GLU A 229 10.66 35.32 -14.60
N THR A 230 9.48 35.78 -14.99
CA THR A 230 8.24 35.56 -14.21
C THR A 230 7.27 34.76 -15.07
N TYR A 231 6.72 33.67 -14.54
CA TYR A 231 5.74 32.85 -15.24
C TYR A 231 4.70 32.24 -14.31
N ILE A 232 3.50 32.09 -14.86
CA ILE A 232 2.31 31.54 -14.21
C ILE A 232 1.71 30.54 -15.19
N ILE A 233 1.83 29.25 -14.88
CA ILE A 233 1.49 28.16 -15.81
C ILE A 233 0.44 27.25 -15.16
N PRO A 234 -0.84 27.30 -15.57
CA PRO A 234 -1.86 26.41 -15.05
C PRO A 234 -1.65 24.98 -15.58
N ARG A 235 -1.71 23.99 -14.69
CA ARG A 235 -1.55 22.58 -15.04
C ARG A 235 -2.92 21.96 -15.35
N PRO A 236 -3.15 21.41 -16.55
CA PRO A 236 -4.38 20.69 -16.83
C PRO A 236 -4.49 19.40 -16.02
N ARG A 237 -5.72 18.98 -15.71
CA ARG A 237 -6.02 17.74 -14.96
C ARG A 237 -5.20 17.60 -13.67
N SER A 238 -5.15 18.68 -12.89
CA SER A 238 -4.33 18.77 -11.68
C SER A 238 -5.08 19.40 -10.50
N ASP A 239 -6.41 19.31 -10.46
CA ASP A 239 -7.22 19.93 -9.39
C ASP A 239 -6.92 21.43 -9.16
N GLY A 240 -6.71 22.17 -10.26
CA GLY A 240 -6.46 23.61 -10.20
C GLY A 240 -5.06 24.02 -9.75
N THR A 241 -4.05 23.14 -9.83
CA THR A 241 -2.67 23.56 -9.55
C THR A 241 -2.07 24.46 -10.63
N VAL A 242 -1.21 25.38 -10.20
CA VAL A 242 -0.51 26.36 -11.03
C VAL A 242 0.96 26.39 -10.64
N VAL A 243 1.84 26.43 -11.63
CA VAL A 243 3.27 26.62 -11.39
C VAL A 243 3.61 28.11 -11.49
N LEU A 244 4.15 28.63 -10.40
CA LEU A 244 4.71 29.97 -10.30
C LEU A 244 6.23 29.87 -10.40
N GLY A 245 6.83 30.73 -11.20
CA GLY A 245 8.28 30.87 -11.25
C GLY A 245 8.69 32.20 -11.88
N GLY A 246 9.97 32.42 -12.13
CA GLY A 246 11.07 31.55 -11.73
C GLY A 246 12.41 32.26 -11.71
N TYR A 247 13.46 31.45 -11.70
CA TYR A 247 14.85 31.87 -11.79
C TYR A 247 15.56 31.07 -12.90
N LEU A 248 16.55 31.70 -13.52
CA LEU A 248 17.50 31.11 -14.46
C LEU A 248 18.91 31.36 -13.92
N GLN A 249 19.51 30.34 -13.31
CA GLN A 249 20.83 30.47 -12.66
C GLN A 249 21.83 29.49 -13.29
N PRO A 250 22.56 29.91 -14.34
CA PRO A 250 23.54 29.08 -15.02
C PRO A 250 24.66 28.61 -14.08
N GLY A 251 25.01 27.33 -14.15
CA GLY A 251 26.10 26.72 -13.37
C GLY A 251 25.74 26.39 -11.93
N ASP A 252 24.64 26.93 -11.38
CA ASP A 252 24.18 26.61 -10.04
C ASP A 252 23.59 25.19 -10.00
N ARG A 253 24.04 24.37 -9.03
CA ARG A 253 23.64 22.96 -8.84
C ARG A 253 22.90 22.74 -7.52
N THR A 254 22.58 23.81 -6.80
CA THR A 254 22.00 23.72 -5.46
C THR A 254 20.60 23.11 -5.54
N SER A 255 20.39 21.96 -4.89
CA SER A 255 19.09 21.29 -4.83
C SER A 255 18.11 21.95 -3.85
N GLN A 256 18.62 22.69 -2.87
CA GLN A 256 17.80 23.33 -1.84
C GLN A 256 17.10 24.58 -2.36
N ALA A 257 15.85 24.78 -1.94
CA ALA A 257 15.12 26.00 -2.18
C ALA A 257 15.68 27.16 -1.35
N ARG A 258 15.64 28.38 -1.89
CA ARG A 258 16.08 29.60 -1.21
C ARG A 258 14.87 30.45 -0.84
N PRO A 259 14.66 30.79 0.45
CA PRO A 259 13.50 31.57 0.89
C PRO A 259 13.34 32.91 0.17
N VAL A 260 14.43 33.65 -0.04
CA VAL A 260 14.44 34.94 -0.75
C VAL A 260 13.93 34.80 -2.18
N GLU A 261 14.23 33.68 -2.85
CA GLU A 261 13.73 33.41 -4.20
C GLU A 261 12.24 33.06 -4.19
N THR A 262 11.77 32.36 -3.15
CA THR A 262 10.35 32.06 -2.94
C THR A 262 9.54 33.35 -2.80
N GLU A 263 9.95 34.22 -1.88
CA GLU A 263 9.29 35.51 -1.64
C GLU A 263 9.27 36.38 -2.89
N SER A 264 10.40 36.44 -3.61
CA SER A 264 10.52 37.13 -4.90
C SER A 264 9.57 36.57 -5.96
N ILE A 265 9.46 35.25 -6.10
CA ILE A 265 8.53 34.62 -7.07
C ILE A 265 7.10 35.01 -6.72
N LEU A 266 6.67 34.82 -5.47
CA LEU A 266 5.30 35.15 -5.04
C LEU A 266 4.96 36.61 -5.31
N SER A 267 5.85 37.53 -4.93
CA SER A 267 5.68 38.97 -5.14
C SER A 267 5.53 39.31 -6.63
N ARG A 268 6.44 38.80 -7.47
CA ARG A 268 6.41 39.08 -8.92
C ARG A 268 5.20 38.47 -9.61
N THR A 269 4.78 37.26 -9.24
CA THR A 269 3.60 36.62 -9.84
C THR A 269 2.30 37.29 -9.40
N ALA A 270 2.17 37.71 -8.14
CA ALA A 270 1.01 38.47 -7.68
C ALA A 270 0.91 39.85 -8.35
N GLY A 271 2.05 40.50 -8.61
CA GLY A 271 2.10 41.74 -9.39
C GLY A 271 1.76 41.56 -10.87
N LEU A 272 2.03 40.38 -11.44
CA LEU A 272 1.76 40.06 -12.85
C LEU A 272 0.31 39.62 -13.09
N LEU A 273 -0.27 38.85 -12.16
CA LEU A 273 -1.65 38.41 -12.23
C LEU A 273 -2.32 38.55 -10.86
N ARG A 274 -3.13 39.61 -10.72
CA ARG A 274 -3.69 40.04 -9.43
C ARG A 274 -4.52 38.99 -8.69
N ILE A 275 -5.14 38.05 -9.41
CA ILE A 275 -5.97 37.00 -8.80
C ILE A 275 -5.17 36.07 -7.86
N LEU A 276 -3.84 36.01 -8.02
CA LEU A 276 -2.94 35.27 -7.12
C LEU A 276 -2.73 35.94 -5.75
N GLY A 277 -3.19 37.18 -5.56
CA GLY A 277 -3.10 37.91 -4.30
C GLY A 277 -4.28 37.69 -3.34
N ASN A 278 -5.24 36.84 -3.71
CA ASN A 278 -6.44 36.56 -2.91
C ASN A 278 -6.23 35.37 -1.95
N GLU A 279 -7.12 35.21 -0.96
CA GLU A 279 -7.09 34.13 0.05
C GLU A 279 -7.21 32.69 -0.52
N GLU A 280 -7.47 32.54 -1.82
CA GLU A 280 -7.59 31.24 -2.51
C GLU A 280 -6.25 30.61 -2.94
N THR A 281 -5.12 31.34 -2.86
CA THR A 281 -3.82 30.83 -3.33
C THR A 281 -3.07 30.11 -2.22
N GLU A 282 -3.05 28.78 -2.28
CA GLU A 282 -2.38 27.92 -1.30
C GLU A 282 -1.06 27.39 -1.86
N ILE A 283 0.05 27.49 -1.11
CA ILE A 283 1.33 26.90 -1.51
C ILE A 283 1.30 25.39 -1.24
N ILE A 284 1.34 24.59 -2.30
CA ILE A 284 1.41 23.13 -2.21
C ILE A 284 2.86 22.67 -2.01
N ARG A 285 3.78 23.26 -2.77
CA ARG A 285 5.18 22.80 -2.79
C ARG A 285 6.13 23.87 -3.32
N ILE A 286 7.34 23.89 -2.78
CA ILE A 286 8.48 24.59 -3.38
C ILE A 286 9.44 23.53 -3.93
N ALA A 287 9.87 23.69 -5.18
CA ALA A 287 10.72 22.71 -5.85
C ALA A 287 11.83 23.39 -6.65
N VAL A 288 12.94 22.66 -6.84
CA VAL A 288 14.10 23.11 -7.61
C VAL A 288 14.42 22.06 -8.66
N GLY A 289 14.56 22.49 -9.90
CA GLY A 289 15.00 21.66 -11.02
C GLY A 289 16.25 22.23 -11.69
N LEU A 290 17.06 21.35 -12.28
CA LEU A 290 18.25 21.73 -13.06
C LEU A 290 17.95 21.55 -14.55
N ARG A 291 17.76 22.65 -15.28
CA ARG A 291 17.57 22.61 -16.74
C ARG A 291 18.87 22.15 -17.42
N PRO A 292 18.83 21.16 -18.34
CA PRO A 292 20.02 20.67 -19.04
C PRO A 292 20.41 21.60 -20.18
N SER A 293 21.02 22.72 -19.85
CA SER A 293 21.45 23.74 -20.81
C SER A 293 22.75 23.32 -21.49
N ARG A 294 22.98 23.85 -22.68
CA ARG A 294 24.18 23.61 -23.46
C ARG A 294 24.57 24.84 -24.27
N GLN A 295 25.85 25.19 -24.27
CA GLN A 295 26.37 26.26 -25.10
C GLN A 295 26.20 25.90 -26.59
N GLY A 296 25.59 26.80 -27.36
CA GLY A 296 25.26 26.56 -28.77
C GLY A 296 23.97 25.77 -29.00
N GLY A 297 23.15 25.55 -27.96
CA GLY A 297 21.85 24.89 -28.09
C GLY A 297 21.93 23.36 -27.99
N ALA A 298 20.76 22.72 -28.16
CA ALA A 298 20.63 21.27 -28.06
C ALA A 298 21.46 20.56 -29.13
N ARG A 299 22.03 19.40 -28.76
CA ARG A 299 22.78 18.54 -29.66
C ARG A 299 21.85 17.46 -30.18
N VAL A 300 21.54 17.51 -31.48
CA VAL A 300 20.78 16.49 -32.22
C VAL A 300 21.59 16.07 -33.42
N GLU A 301 22.35 14.97 -33.29
CA GLU A 301 23.26 14.51 -34.35
C GLU A 301 23.56 13.01 -34.24
N LEU A 302 23.91 12.40 -35.37
CA LEU A 302 24.37 11.02 -35.48
C LEU A 302 25.90 10.97 -35.34
N GLU A 303 26.40 10.09 -34.49
CA GLU A 303 27.82 9.85 -34.27
C GLU A 303 28.13 8.35 -34.32
N THR A 304 29.30 8.00 -34.87
CA THR A 304 29.92 6.69 -34.67
C THR A 304 31.00 6.83 -33.61
N THR A 305 30.84 6.15 -32.47
CA THR A 305 31.79 6.23 -31.36
C THR A 305 33.14 5.61 -31.76
N PRO A 306 34.23 5.90 -31.02
CA PRO A 306 35.55 5.29 -31.26
C PRO A 306 35.53 3.75 -31.25
N GLU A 307 34.61 3.14 -30.52
CA GLU A 307 34.38 1.70 -30.41
C GLU A 307 33.60 1.12 -31.61
N GLY A 308 33.23 1.94 -32.60
CA GLY A 308 32.48 1.54 -33.79
C GLY A 308 30.97 1.46 -33.59
N ASN A 309 30.45 1.98 -32.48
CA ASN A 309 29.03 1.93 -32.16
C ASN A 309 28.26 3.14 -32.69
N THR A 310 27.01 2.96 -33.09
CA THR A 310 26.19 4.07 -33.61
C THR A 310 25.30 4.69 -32.54
N VAL A 311 25.41 6.01 -32.37
CA VAL A 311 24.67 6.79 -31.39
C VAL A 311 23.99 7.98 -32.07
N VAL A 312 22.74 8.27 -31.69
CA VAL A 312 22.12 9.57 -31.95
C VAL A 312 22.05 10.33 -30.65
N HIS A 313 22.74 11.47 -30.57
CA HIS A 313 22.64 12.38 -29.45
C HIS A 313 21.35 13.19 -29.55
N ASN A 314 20.64 13.35 -28.43
CA ASN A 314 19.47 14.21 -28.32
C ASN A 314 19.37 14.74 -26.87
N TYR A 315 20.12 15.79 -26.55
CA TYR A 315 20.14 16.42 -25.21
C TYR A 315 20.53 17.89 -25.29
N GLY A 316 20.53 18.60 -24.14
CA GLY A 316 20.93 20.01 -24.09
C GLY A 316 19.80 21.00 -24.38
N ALA A 317 18.53 20.59 -24.19
CA ALA A 317 17.35 21.39 -24.50
C ALA A 317 17.10 22.57 -23.53
N GLY A 318 17.90 22.74 -22.48
CA GLY A 318 17.71 23.83 -21.51
C GLY A 318 16.28 23.87 -20.97
N GLY A 319 15.63 25.02 -21.09
CA GLY A 319 14.24 25.23 -20.67
C GLY A 319 13.16 24.77 -21.64
N THR A 320 13.51 24.31 -22.85
CA THR A 320 12.56 24.09 -23.95
C THR A 320 12.25 22.61 -24.23
N GLY A 321 12.69 21.69 -23.36
CA GLY A 321 12.60 20.24 -23.61
C GLY A 321 11.19 19.69 -23.85
N PHE A 322 10.15 20.27 -23.23
CA PHE A 322 8.76 19.88 -23.52
C PHE A 322 8.24 20.50 -24.82
N GLN A 323 8.53 21.79 -25.08
CA GLN A 323 8.01 22.49 -26.26
C GLN A 323 8.67 22.04 -27.57
N ALA A 324 9.99 21.86 -27.56
CA ALA A 324 10.78 21.48 -28.73
C ALA A 324 10.96 19.96 -28.84
N GLY A 325 10.69 19.21 -27.77
CA GLY A 325 11.08 17.80 -27.64
C GLY A 325 10.51 16.87 -28.71
N MET A 326 9.28 17.11 -29.19
CA MET A 326 8.70 16.32 -30.29
C MET A 326 9.37 16.62 -31.64
N GLY A 327 9.71 17.89 -31.90
CA GLY A 327 10.48 18.29 -33.07
C GLY A 327 11.89 17.72 -33.06
N MET A 328 12.57 17.80 -31.92
CA MET A 328 13.90 17.20 -31.70
C MET A 328 13.87 15.67 -31.85
N ALA A 329 12.83 15.00 -31.35
CA ALA A 329 12.67 13.56 -31.48
C ALA A 329 12.48 13.13 -32.94
N LYS A 330 11.67 13.87 -33.71
CA LYS A 330 11.49 13.63 -35.15
C LYS A 330 12.83 13.67 -35.90
N ASP A 331 13.59 14.73 -35.71
CA ASP A 331 14.92 14.87 -36.32
C ASP A 331 15.90 13.78 -35.89
N ALA A 332 15.95 13.46 -34.60
CA ALA A 332 16.82 12.41 -34.07
C ALA A 332 16.51 11.06 -34.75
N VAL A 333 15.22 10.73 -34.91
CA VAL A 333 14.79 9.49 -35.58
C VAL A 333 15.05 9.56 -37.09
N ASP A 334 14.87 10.72 -37.71
CA ASP A 334 15.15 10.93 -39.14
C ASP A 334 16.64 10.71 -39.46
N LEU A 335 17.55 11.20 -38.61
CA LEU A 335 19.00 10.95 -38.73
C LEU A 335 19.37 9.46 -38.69
N ALA A 336 18.54 8.63 -38.05
CA ALA A 336 18.75 7.18 -37.94
C ALA A 336 18.05 6.36 -39.04
N SER A 337 17.39 7.00 -40.02
CA SER A 337 16.50 6.32 -40.98
C SER A 337 17.14 5.13 -41.69
N ASP A 338 18.40 5.27 -42.15
CA ASP A 338 19.10 4.20 -42.86
C ASP A 338 19.31 2.98 -41.96
N ILE A 339 19.77 3.20 -40.73
CA ILE A 339 20.06 2.13 -39.76
C ILE A 339 18.76 1.46 -39.30
N LEU A 340 17.73 2.26 -39.04
CA LEU A 340 16.40 1.77 -38.68
C LEU A 340 15.79 0.93 -39.83
N GLY A 341 16.01 1.32 -41.09
CA GLY A 341 15.64 0.53 -42.26
C GLY A 341 16.30 -0.86 -42.29
N HIS A 342 17.59 -0.95 -41.92
CA HIS A 342 18.31 -2.22 -41.79
C HIS A 342 17.75 -3.08 -40.66
N VAL A 343 17.46 -2.49 -39.49
CA VAL A 343 16.78 -3.16 -38.38
C VAL A 343 15.47 -3.78 -38.88
N GLN A 344 14.63 -3.01 -39.57
CA GLN A 344 13.35 -3.47 -40.10
C GLN A 344 13.48 -4.57 -41.16
N ALA A 345 14.50 -4.49 -42.03
CA ALA A 345 14.78 -5.53 -43.03
C ALA A 345 15.25 -6.85 -42.41
N GLN A 346 16.10 -6.80 -41.36
CA GLN A 346 16.53 -7.98 -40.62
C GLN A 346 15.35 -8.66 -39.92
N ILE A 347 14.41 -7.88 -39.37
CA ILE A 347 13.18 -8.37 -38.74
C ILE A 347 12.28 -9.07 -39.77
N ARG A 348 12.11 -8.49 -40.97
CA ARG A 348 11.30 -9.09 -42.05
C ARG A 348 11.90 -10.39 -42.58
N LYS A 349 13.23 -10.53 -42.64
CA LYS A 349 13.91 -11.76 -43.07
C LYS A 349 13.75 -12.92 -42.08
N LYS A 350 13.74 -12.66 -40.77
CA LYS A 350 13.51 -13.69 -39.72
C LYS A 350 12.07 -14.21 -39.65
N ARG A 351 11.09 -13.54 -40.28
CA ARG A 351 9.67 -13.93 -40.32
C ARG A 351 9.26 -14.78 -41.53
N ARG A 352 10.17 -15.15 -42.45
CA ARG A 352 9.85 -16.10 -43.53
C ARG A 352 9.90 -17.55 -43.01
N PRO A 353 8.86 -18.39 -43.21
CA PRO A 353 8.95 -19.81 -42.92
C PRO A 353 9.92 -20.50 -43.91
N LEU A 354 10.63 -21.52 -43.44
CA LEU A 354 11.42 -22.43 -44.29
C LEU A 354 10.50 -23.12 -45.33
N PRO A 355 11.01 -23.48 -46.52
CA PRO A 355 10.19 -24.14 -47.54
C PRO A 355 9.88 -25.58 -47.13
N ASN A 356 8.59 -25.92 -47.04
CA ASN A 356 8.12 -27.30 -46.91
C ASN A 356 8.41 -28.09 -48.19
N THR A 357 9.16 -29.17 -48.06
CA THR A 357 9.24 -30.26 -49.04
C THR A 357 7.96 -31.11 -48.99
N SER A 358 7.26 -31.21 -50.14
CA SER A 358 6.40 -32.31 -50.66
C SER A 358 5.57 -33.15 -49.67
N CYS A 359 4.29 -33.44 -49.86
CA CYS A 359 3.64 -33.92 -51.08
C CYS A 359 2.10 -33.94 -50.91
N LEU A 360 1.40 -33.83 -52.05
CA LEU A 360 -0.01 -34.10 -52.42
C LEU A 360 -0.84 -34.96 -51.43
N SER A 361 -2.12 -34.71 -51.18
CA SER A 361 -3.21 -34.59 -52.17
C SER A 361 -4.44 -33.83 -51.65
N GLN A 362 -5.18 -33.32 -52.63
CA GLN A 362 -6.42 -32.55 -52.55
C GLN A 362 -7.63 -33.38 -52.07
N THR A 363 -8.55 -32.75 -51.33
CA THR A 363 -9.96 -32.63 -51.74
C THR A 363 -10.73 -31.55 -50.96
N THR A 364 -11.39 -30.72 -51.76
CA THR A 364 -12.40 -29.66 -51.58
C THR A 364 -13.67 -30.09 -50.82
N PHE A 365 -14.43 -29.24 -50.09
CA PHE A 365 -15.50 -28.29 -50.50
C PHE A 365 -16.10 -27.71 -49.16
N SER A 366 -16.27 -26.41 -48.88
CA SER A 366 -17.30 -25.42 -49.31
C SER A 366 -18.31 -25.04 -48.20
N GLY A 367 -18.75 -23.77 -48.19
CA GLY A 367 -20.01 -23.28 -47.57
C GLY A 367 -19.80 -22.37 -46.35
N GLU A 368 -19.71 -21.05 -46.53
CA GLU A 368 -20.80 -20.05 -46.58
C GLU A 368 -21.38 -19.61 -45.21
N THR A 369 -21.00 -18.37 -44.85
CA THR A 369 -21.75 -17.25 -44.24
C THR A 369 -23.14 -17.48 -43.63
N VAL A 370 -23.36 -16.91 -42.42
CA VAL A 370 -24.50 -16.02 -42.11
C VAL A 370 -24.10 -15.00 -41.02
N TYR A 371 -24.38 -13.71 -41.28
CA TYR A 371 -24.47 -12.61 -40.31
C TYR A 371 -25.81 -12.65 -39.56
N SER A 372 -25.84 -12.37 -38.26
CA SER A 372 -27.06 -11.90 -37.60
C SER A 372 -26.77 -10.92 -36.48
N ASP A 373 -27.38 -9.74 -36.64
CA ASP A 373 -27.54 -8.63 -35.71
C ASP A 373 -28.25 -9.07 -34.41
N GLY A 374 -27.95 -8.40 -33.29
CA GLY A 374 -28.63 -8.66 -32.03
C GLY A 374 -28.22 -7.73 -30.90
N ARG A 375 -28.85 -6.55 -30.83
CA ARG A 375 -28.90 -5.73 -29.60
C ARG A 375 -29.60 -6.53 -28.50
N MET A 376 -28.98 -6.65 -27.32
CA MET A 376 -29.65 -7.02 -26.08
C MET A 376 -29.21 -6.15 -24.90
N ASN A 377 -30.20 -5.85 -24.06
CA ASN A 377 -30.20 -4.98 -22.88
C ASN A 377 -29.13 -5.33 -21.82
N GLU A 378 -28.40 -4.33 -21.35
CA GLU A 378 -27.40 -4.41 -20.26
C GLU A 378 -27.99 -4.27 -18.83
N SER A 379 -29.32 -4.33 -18.64
CA SER A 379 -29.97 -4.07 -17.35
C SER A 379 -30.16 -5.29 -16.42
N LEU A 380 -29.55 -6.44 -16.74
CA LEU A 380 -29.74 -7.71 -16.00
C LEU A 380 -28.44 -8.31 -15.41
N GLU A 381 -27.28 -7.66 -15.54
CA GLU A 381 -25.98 -8.22 -15.09
C GLU A 381 -25.55 -7.80 -13.66
N PHE A 382 -26.33 -6.97 -12.95
CA PHE A 382 -25.97 -6.51 -11.60
C PHE A 382 -26.32 -7.50 -10.46
N THR A 383 -27.19 -8.48 -10.70
CA THR A 383 -27.74 -9.36 -9.65
C THR A 383 -26.89 -10.59 -9.30
N SER A 384 -25.88 -10.95 -10.10
CA SER A 384 -25.16 -12.24 -9.93
C SER A 384 -23.94 -12.18 -8.99
N LEU A 385 -23.63 -11.01 -8.41
CA LEU A 385 -22.46 -10.81 -7.55
C LEU A 385 -22.65 -11.28 -6.11
N VAL A 386 -23.90 -11.37 -5.65
CA VAL A 386 -24.25 -11.65 -4.26
C VAL A 386 -25.58 -12.40 -4.22
N GLN A 387 -25.53 -13.73 -4.30
CA GLN A 387 -26.56 -14.56 -3.69
C GLN A 387 -25.98 -15.15 -2.41
N PRO A 388 -26.70 -15.05 -1.26
CA PRO A 388 -26.39 -15.88 -0.11
C PRO A 388 -26.51 -17.34 -0.53
N ALA A 389 -25.53 -18.18 -0.18
CA ALA A 389 -25.73 -19.61 -0.25
C ALA A 389 -26.92 -19.96 0.65
N GLU A 390 -27.96 -20.59 0.09
CA GLU A 390 -29.07 -21.14 0.85
C GLU A 390 -28.51 -22.17 1.85
N SER A 391 -28.40 -21.79 3.13
CA SER A 391 -28.18 -22.76 4.19
C SER A 391 -29.44 -23.57 4.36
N ALA A 392 -29.34 -24.89 4.19
CA ALA A 392 -30.39 -25.85 4.49
C ALA A 392 -30.85 -25.73 5.96
N ALA A 393 -31.91 -24.96 6.19
CA ALA A 393 -32.64 -24.97 7.45
C ALA A 393 -33.66 -26.10 7.41
N MET A 394 -33.39 -27.18 8.16
CA MET A 394 -34.36 -28.24 8.41
C MET A 394 -35.57 -27.66 9.16
N HIS A 395 -36.74 -27.81 8.55
CA HIS A 395 -38.04 -27.60 9.18
C HIS A 395 -38.20 -28.51 10.41
N MET A 396 -38.46 -27.91 11.57
CA MET A 396 -39.19 -28.55 12.65
C MET A 396 -40.43 -27.70 12.93
N THR A 397 -41.59 -28.29 12.64
CA THR A 397 -42.93 -27.77 12.85
C THR A 397 -43.33 -27.87 14.32
N GLU A 398 -43.85 -26.80 14.92
CA GLU A 398 -44.71 -26.89 16.10
C GLU A 398 -45.93 -25.96 15.95
N GLY A 399 -47.11 -26.52 16.24
CA GLY A 399 -48.41 -25.85 16.22
C GLY A 399 -48.75 -25.14 17.55
N PRO A 400 -49.91 -24.47 17.64
CA PRO A 400 -50.17 -23.41 18.61
C PRO A 400 -50.89 -23.90 19.87
N MET A 401 -50.63 -23.24 21.00
CA MET A 401 -51.45 -23.09 22.24
C MET A 401 -50.52 -22.51 23.33
N GLN A 402 -50.86 -21.67 24.30
CA GLN A 402 -52.00 -20.80 24.65
C GLN A 402 -51.50 -19.97 25.87
N ASP A 403 -52.07 -18.77 26.08
CA ASP A 403 -51.80 -17.84 27.20
C ASP A 403 -51.86 -18.49 28.59
N ASP A 404 -50.99 -18.02 29.51
CA ASP A 404 -51.41 -17.53 30.83
C ASP A 404 -50.29 -16.77 31.55
N ALA A 405 -50.59 -15.54 31.98
CA ALA A 405 -49.80 -14.70 32.87
C ALA A 405 -50.15 -14.99 34.36
N PRO A 406 -49.43 -14.45 35.37
CA PRO A 406 -49.69 -13.05 35.79
C PRO A 406 -48.50 -12.24 36.36
N ARG A 407 -48.76 -10.93 36.47
CA ARG A 407 -47.99 -9.79 37.02
C ARG A 407 -47.78 -9.82 38.54
N VAL A 408 -46.84 -9.00 39.06
CA VAL A 408 -46.94 -7.98 40.17
C VAL A 408 -45.50 -7.41 40.42
N VAL A 409 -45.15 -6.15 40.08
CA VAL A 409 -45.12 -4.87 40.86
C VAL A 409 -44.24 -4.85 42.13
N GLU A 410 -43.25 -3.94 42.21
CA GLU A 410 -42.81 -3.16 43.40
C GLU A 410 -41.66 -2.20 42.97
N GLN A 411 -41.79 -0.87 42.99
CA GLN A 411 -41.75 0.12 44.09
C GLN A 411 -40.34 0.60 44.52
N LEU A 412 -40.23 1.94 44.53
CA LEU A 412 -39.11 2.82 44.88
C LEU A 412 -38.75 2.75 46.39
N TYR A 413 -37.50 3.07 46.75
CA TYR A 413 -37.15 4.18 47.66
C TYR A 413 -35.63 4.46 47.68
N ASP A 414 -35.34 5.76 47.78
CA ASP A 414 -34.06 6.46 47.86
C ASP A 414 -33.65 6.67 49.33
N VAL A 415 -32.36 6.53 49.68
CA VAL A 415 -31.73 7.21 50.84
C VAL A 415 -30.24 7.40 50.59
N SER A 416 -29.82 8.67 50.67
CA SER A 416 -28.45 9.16 50.77
C SER A 416 -27.96 9.22 52.23
N LEU A 417 -26.68 8.96 52.51
CA LEU A 417 -25.85 9.79 53.42
C LEU A 417 -24.38 9.33 53.46
N VAL A 418 -23.49 10.31 53.34
CA VAL A 418 -22.03 10.24 53.55
C VAL A 418 -21.71 10.32 55.05
N ARG A 419 -20.72 9.55 55.54
CA ARG A 419 -19.84 9.98 56.65
C ARG A 419 -18.52 9.20 56.72
N GLU A 420 -17.47 9.98 56.94
CA GLU A 420 -16.04 9.67 57.08
C GLU A 420 -15.73 8.68 58.20
N LEU A 421 -14.63 7.90 58.06
CA LEU A 421 -13.76 7.44 59.15
C LEU A 421 -12.44 6.83 58.61
N GLU A 422 -11.38 7.61 58.77
CA GLU A 422 -9.94 7.35 58.99
C GLU A 422 -9.29 5.97 58.67
N ASP A 423 -8.21 6.01 57.89
CA ASP A 423 -7.21 4.95 57.65
C ASP A 423 -6.26 4.73 58.86
N PRO A 424 -5.85 3.47 59.15
CA PRO A 424 -4.59 3.16 59.82
C PRO A 424 -3.55 2.52 58.86
N PRO A 425 -2.26 2.49 59.22
CA PRO A 425 -1.16 2.56 58.27
C PRO A 425 -0.77 1.20 57.66
N ALA A 426 -0.26 1.30 56.42
CA ALA A 426 0.35 0.22 55.67
C ALA A 426 1.54 -0.43 56.39
N SER A 427 1.57 -1.77 56.41
CA SER A 427 2.84 -2.50 56.38
C SER A 427 2.66 -3.96 55.90
N VAL A 428 3.36 -4.27 54.80
CA VAL A 428 3.98 -5.55 54.45
C VAL A 428 3.06 -6.67 53.95
N LEU A 429 3.00 -6.82 52.63
CA LEU A 429 3.36 -8.05 51.89
C LEU A 429 3.48 -7.68 50.39
N GLY A 430 4.60 -8.06 49.77
CA GLY A 430 4.96 -7.65 48.41
C GLY A 430 4.05 -8.27 47.34
N SER A 431 3.55 -7.43 46.44
CA SER A 431 2.78 -7.81 45.27
C SER A 431 3.24 -6.99 44.06
N GLY A 432 4.20 -7.53 43.29
CA GLY A 432 4.51 -7.08 41.95
C GLY A 432 3.94 -8.08 40.96
N ASP A 433 2.71 -7.86 40.49
CA ASP A 433 2.15 -8.36 39.21
C ASP A 433 0.63 -8.10 39.04
N HIS A 434 -0.03 -7.41 39.98
CA HIS A 434 -1.44 -7.00 39.82
C HIS A 434 -1.65 -5.53 39.46
N GLY A 435 -0.57 -4.73 39.40
CA GLY A 435 -0.66 -3.28 39.22
C GLY A 435 -1.04 -2.82 37.81
N ILE A 436 -0.64 -3.53 36.75
CA ILE A 436 -0.79 -3.02 35.38
C ILE A 436 -2.21 -3.21 34.84
N MET A 437 -2.87 -4.33 35.16
CA MET A 437 -4.25 -4.60 34.75
C MET A 437 -5.23 -3.66 35.45
N ASP A 438 -5.06 -3.50 36.77
CA ASP A 438 -5.86 -2.55 37.55
C ASP A 438 -5.50 -1.11 37.20
N GLU A 439 -4.25 -0.75 36.88
CA GLU A 439 -3.93 0.59 36.37
C GLU A 439 -4.50 0.85 34.97
N LEU A 440 -4.43 -0.09 34.01
CA LEU A 440 -4.99 0.14 32.67
C LEU A 440 -6.50 0.28 32.75
N MET A 441 -7.16 -0.49 33.62
CA MET A 441 -8.59 -0.39 33.87
C MET A 441 -8.94 0.86 34.70
N LEU A 442 -8.26 1.17 35.82
CA LEU A 442 -8.46 2.41 36.63
C LEU A 442 -8.08 3.69 35.88
N SER A 443 -7.03 3.70 35.06
CA SER A 443 -6.66 4.84 34.22
C SER A 443 -7.58 5.00 33.00
N MET A 444 -8.40 3.99 32.70
CA MET A 444 -9.59 4.15 31.89
C MET A 444 -10.79 4.65 32.70
N TYR A 445 -10.81 4.60 34.03
CA TYR A 445 -11.87 5.21 34.86
C TYR A 445 -11.61 6.70 35.14
N GLU A 446 -10.35 7.13 35.23
CA GLU A 446 -9.96 8.53 35.39
C GLU A 446 -9.82 9.22 34.02
N GLY A 447 -10.90 9.84 33.54
CA GLY A 447 -10.96 10.59 32.28
C GLY A 447 -10.10 11.87 32.21
N GLN A 448 -8.92 11.89 32.82
CA GLN A 448 -7.94 12.96 32.64
C GLN A 448 -7.04 12.64 31.45
N GLY A 449 -7.47 13.09 30.27
CA GLY A 449 -6.62 13.15 29.08
C GLY A 449 -5.36 14.00 29.33
N LEU A 450 -4.35 13.79 28.47
CA LEU A 450 -3.13 14.60 28.43
C LEU A 450 -3.47 16.10 28.57
N TYR A 451 -2.83 16.79 29.52
CA TYR A 451 -3.10 18.21 29.80
C TYR A 451 -3.09 19.04 28.51
N PRO A 452 -4.09 19.93 28.30
CA PRO A 452 -4.16 20.79 27.12
C PRO A 452 -3.05 21.84 27.19
N ILE A 453 -1.90 21.55 26.59
CA ILE A 453 -0.90 22.56 26.27
C ILE A 453 -1.43 23.29 25.04
N GLN A 454 -1.77 24.58 25.18
CA GLN A 454 -2.28 25.39 24.07
C GLN A 454 -1.33 25.32 22.87
N PRO A 455 -1.85 25.07 21.64
CA PRO A 455 -1.02 25.05 20.45
C PRO A 455 -0.42 26.43 20.25
N ASN A 456 0.90 26.49 20.09
CA ASN A 456 1.59 27.71 19.69
C ASN A 456 1.58 27.77 18.15
N PRO A 457 0.77 28.65 17.53
CA PRO A 457 0.62 28.72 16.07
C PRO A 457 1.91 29.11 15.33
N ALA A 458 2.95 29.53 16.04
CA ALA A 458 4.26 29.87 15.47
C ALA A 458 5.16 28.66 15.16
N LEU A 459 4.84 27.44 15.63
CA LEU A 459 5.74 26.27 15.57
C LEU A 459 5.36 25.22 14.51
N GLY A 460 4.30 25.44 13.72
CA GLY A 460 3.80 24.43 12.78
C GLY A 460 3.16 23.21 13.46
N PRO A 461 2.70 22.20 12.69
CA PRO A 461 2.14 20.98 13.27
C PRO A 461 3.20 20.20 14.07
N PRO A 462 2.85 19.58 15.21
CA PRO A 462 3.82 18.88 16.05
C PRO A 462 4.52 17.75 15.28
N SER A 463 5.81 17.51 15.52
CA SER A 463 6.51 16.39 14.86
C SER A 463 6.03 15.04 15.41
N LEU A 464 5.92 14.02 14.56
CA LEU A 464 5.76 12.63 15.01
C LEU A 464 7.06 12.10 15.65
N ASP A 465 8.21 12.51 15.11
CA ASP A 465 9.53 12.00 15.52
C ASP A 465 10.12 12.75 16.72
N ASN A 466 9.82 14.05 16.88
CA ASN A 466 10.34 14.86 17.99
C ASN A 466 9.40 14.92 19.20
N HIS A 467 8.45 13.99 19.35
CA HIS A 467 7.62 13.93 20.56
C HIS A 467 8.44 13.34 21.72
N PRO A 468 8.73 14.09 22.80
CA PRO A 468 9.70 13.69 23.82
C PRO A 468 9.26 12.49 24.68
N SER A 469 7.99 12.09 24.60
CA SER A 469 7.38 11.12 25.51
C SER A 469 6.38 10.14 24.87
N LEU A 470 6.28 10.05 23.54
CA LEU A 470 5.35 9.12 22.87
C LEU A 470 6.04 8.40 21.71
N SER A 471 5.73 7.12 21.51
CA SER A 471 6.11 6.37 20.31
C SER A 471 4.98 6.36 19.29
N SER A 472 5.25 6.68 18.03
CA SER A 472 4.26 6.65 16.95
C SER A 472 4.33 5.37 16.12
N GLN A 473 3.18 4.78 15.80
CA GLN A 473 3.05 3.66 14.87
C GLN A 473 1.93 3.93 13.86
N LEU A 474 2.14 3.56 12.60
CA LEU A 474 1.12 3.72 11.56
C LEU A 474 -0.10 2.81 11.84
N CYS A 475 -1.31 3.36 11.74
CA CYS A 475 -2.55 2.59 11.72
C CYS A 475 -2.77 1.99 10.33
N GLY A 476 -2.77 0.65 10.23
CA GLY A 476 -2.83 -0.06 8.96
C GLY A 476 -4.25 -0.36 8.48
N LEU A 477 -4.45 -0.37 7.16
CA LEU A 477 -5.78 -0.49 6.51
C LEU A 477 -6.49 -1.83 6.68
N THR A 478 -5.77 -2.89 7.03
CA THR A 478 -6.37 -4.22 7.30
C THR A 478 -6.39 -4.55 8.79
N GLY A 479 -5.69 -3.77 9.62
CA GLY A 479 -5.52 -4.05 11.05
C GLY A 479 -6.75 -3.68 11.90
N ASP A 480 -6.55 -3.67 13.21
CA ASP A 480 -7.57 -3.39 14.24
C ASP A 480 -7.93 -1.90 14.35
N MET A 481 -7.09 -1.01 13.83
CA MET A 481 -7.28 0.44 13.88
C MET A 481 -7.52 0.98 12.46
N ASP A 482 -8.68 0.66 11.87
CA ASP A 482 -9.00 1.01 10.47
C ASP A 482 -9.03 2.53 10.24
N PRO A 483 -8.13 3.10 9.41
CA PRO A 483 -8.16 4.50 8.99
C PRO A 483 -9.52 5.03 8.52
N TYR A 484 -10.32 4.21 7.82
CA TYR A 484 -11.64 4.59 7.32
C TYR A 484 -12.70 4.62 8.42
N VAL A 485 -12.47 3.92 9.53
CA VAL A 485 -13.28 4.05 10.74
C VAL A 485 -12.83 5.28 11.53
N LEU A 486 -11.52 5.40 11.73
CA LEU A 486 -10.92 6.42 12.59
C LEU A 486 -11.11 7.84 12.07
N ARG A 487 -11.27 8.03 10.75
CA ARG A 487 -11.55 9.35 10.18
C ARG A 487 -12.84 9.99 10.70
N HIS A 488 -13.77 9.18 11.21
CA HIS A 488 -15.03 9.68 11.78
C HIS A 488 -14.87 10.14 13.24
N TYR A 489 -13.67 10.03 13.83
CA TYR A 489 -13.41 10.48 15.19
C TYR A 489 -13.24 12.00 15.22
N ARG A 490 -13.63 12.62 16.34
CA ARG A 490 -13.40 14.04 16.60
C ARG A 490 -11.98 14.30 17.07
N PHE A 491 -11.13 14.75 16.16
CA PHE A 491 -9.77 15.19 16.50
C PHE A 491 -9.75 16.61 17.06
N ASP A 492 -8.80 16.88 17.96
CA ASP A 492 -8.59 18.20 18.56
C ASP A 492 -7.78 19.15 17.64
N ALA A 493 -7.38 20.31 18.15
CA ALA A 493 -6.60 21.31 17.41
C ALA A 493 -5.20 20.83 16.96
N ARG A 494 -4.70 19.70 17.48
CA ARG A 494 -3.44 19.06 17.05
C ARG A 494 -3.68 17.91 16.07
N ALA A 495 -4.93 17.74 15.64
CA ALA A 495 -5.41 16.56 14.94
C ALA A 495 -5.22 15.26 15.75
N GLU A 496 -5.32 15.34 17.08
CA GLU A 496 -5.17 14.20 17.99
C GLU A 496 -6.49 13.86 18.68
N PHE A 497 -6.73 12.57 18.89
CA PHE A 497 -7.80 12.01 19.70
C PHE A 497 -7.14 11.23 20.85
N PRO A 498 -6.96 11.86 22.04
CA PRO A 498 -6.35 11.21 23.18
C PRO A 498 -7.34 10.27 23.88
N PHE A 499 -6.88 9.08 24.27
CA PHE A 499 -7.63 8.13 25.10
C PHE A 499 -6.68 7.34 26.02
N SER A 500 -6.73 7.64 27.32
CA SER A 500 -5.87 7.04 28.35
C SER A 500 -4.36 7.17 28.02
N LYS A 501 -3.61 6.05 27.99
CA LYS A 501 -2.17 5.98 27.66
C LYS A 501 -1.89 5.98 26.14
N LEU A 502 -2.90 6.23 25.31
CA LEU A 502 -2.84 6.24 23.85
C LEU A 502 -3.42 7.54 23.27
N ALA A 503 -3.06 7.87 22.04
CA ALA A 503 -3.75 8.87 21.23
C ALA A 503 -3.76 8.43 19.76
N ILE A 504 -4.81 8.73 19.01
CA ILE A 504 -4.79 8.61 17.54
C ILE A 504 -4.49 9.99 16.98
N ARG A 505 -3.50 10.09 16.12
CA ARG A 505 -3.18 11.32 15.41
C ARG A 505 -3.56 11.20 13.95
N SER A 506 -4.44 12.08 13.46
CA SER A 506 -4.73 12.22 12.04
C SER A 506 -3.69 13.09 11.37
N VAL A 507 -3.05 12.57 10.33
CA VAL A 507 -2.01 13.26 9.56
C VAL A 507 -2.51 13.61 8.17
N GLN A 508 -3.44 12.81 7.64
CA GLN A 508 -4.08 13.03 6.36
C GLN A 508 -5.52 12.52 6.43
N ASP A 509 -6.47 13.36 6.05
CA ASP A 509 -7.88 12.99 5.94
C ASP A 509 -8.37 13.26 4.51
N THR A 510 -7.81 12.50 3.56
CA THR A 510 -8.22 12.54 2.14
C THR A 510 -8.95 11.24 1.79
N GLU A 511 -9.03 10.87 0.51
CA GLU A 511 -9.61 9.59 0.06
C GLU A 511 -8.90 8.36 0.65
N MET A 512 -7.65 8.54 1.07
CA MET A 512 -6.80 7.56 1.73
C MET A 512 -6.37 8.15 3.07
N PRO A 513 -7.17 7.97 4.14
CA PRO A 513 -6.85 8.52 5.45
C PRO A 513 -5.56 7.91 6.02
N VAL A 514 -4.77 8.72 6.71
CA VAL A 514 -3.53 8.31 7.37
C VAL A 514 -3.57 8.76 8.82
N GLN A 515 -3.58 7.79 9.72
CA GLN A 515 -3.52 8.02 11.16
C GLN A 515 -2.37 7.23 11.78
N PHE A 516 -1.83 7.78 12.86
CA PHE A 516 -0.82 7.13 13.69
C PHE A 516 -1.37 6.90 15.10
N LEU A 517 -1.09 5.72 15.66
CA LEU A 517 -1.26 5.46 17.08
C LEU A 517 -0.04 5.98 17.82
N LEU A 518 -0.26 6.91 18.74
CA LEU A 518 0.72 7.41 19.68
C LEU A 518 0.55 6.67 21.00
N SER A 519 1.63 6.07 21.50
CA SER A 519 1.61 5.29 22.74
C SER A 519 2.62 5.83 23.73
N LYS A 520 2.24 5.90 25.02
CA LYS A 520 3.23 6.22 26.05
C LYS A 520 4.25 5.07 26.23
N PRO A 521 5.52 5.37 26.54
CA PRO A 521 6.58 4.38 26.71
C PRO A 521 6.24 3.28 27.71
N GLU A 522 5.45 3.55 28.75
CA GLU A 522 5.16 2.58 29.81
C GLU A 522 4.42 1.36 29.28
N LEU A 523 3.58 1.51 28.25
CA LEU A 523 2.88 0.40 27.59
C LEU A 523 3.85 -0.57 26.88
N SER A 524 5.06 -0.12 26.58
CA SER A 524 6.09 -0.92 25.92
C SER A 524 7.18 -1.42 26.87
N ASN A 525 7.16 -1.06 28.16
CA ASN A 525 8.25 -1.35 29.08
C ASN A 525 8.47 -2.85 29.28
N GLU A 526 7.42 -3.65 29.46
CA GLU A 526 7.54 -5.10 29.55
C GLU A 526 8.16 -5.71 28.29
N SER A 527 7.65 -5.32 27.11
CA SER A 527 8.20 -5.80 25.84
C SER A 527 9.64 -5.34 25.63
N LYS A 528 10.01 -4.12 26.05
CA LYS A 528 11.38 -3.59 25.98
C LYS A 528 12.31 -4.35 26.92
N ALA A 529 11.89 -4.59 28.16
CA ALA A 529 12.67 -5.36 29.13
C ALA A 529 12.90 -6.80 28.63
N ALA A 530 11.87 -7.42 28.04
CA ALA A 530 11.95 -8.78 27.48
C ALA A 530 12.82 -8.87 26.21
N THR A 531 12.93 -7.80 25.43
CA THR A 531 13.72 -7.77 24.18
C THR A 531 15.07 -7.09 24.31
N SER A 532 15.39 -6.55 25.49
CA SER A 532 16.70 -5.93 25.76
C SER A 532 17.81 -6.97 25.73
N LEU A 533 18.82 -6.70 24.89
CA LEU A 533 20.06 -7.48 24.82
C LEU A 533 21.12 -6.99 25.82
N GLU A 534 20.86 -5.88 26.52
CA GLU A 534 21.75 -5.40 27.58
C GLU A 534 21.56 -6.25 28.84
N ALA A 535 22.68 -6.64 29.46
CA ALA A 535 22.65 -7.27 30.77
C ALA A 535 22.04 -6.27 31.78
N PRO A 536 21.13 -6.70 32.68
CA PRO A 536 20.69 -5.83 33.77
C PRO A 536 21.93 -5.30 34.52
N PHE A 537 21.92 -4.02 34.91
CA PHE A 537 22.94 -3.46 35.78
C PHE A 537 22.88 -4.11 37.17
N ALA A 538 23.35 -5.35 37.30
CA ALA A 538 23.74 -6.09 38.50
C ALA A 538 24.04 -7.55 38.12
N GLU A 539 25.27 -8.00 38.40
CA GLU A 539 25.87 -9.35 38.57
C GLU A 539 25.16 -10.70 38.28
N GLU A 540 23.88 -10.79 37.88
CA GLU A 540 23.22 -12.08 37.63
C GLU A 540 23.22 -12.45 36.15
N ALA A 541 24.06 -13.42 35.77
CA ALA A 541 23.97 -14.10 34.48
C ALA A 541 22.61 -14.81 34.36
N LEU A 542 21.98 -14.75 33.18
CA LEU A 542 20.75 -15.51 32.91
C LEU A 542 20.99 -17.00 33.25
N PRO A 543 20.11 -17.64 34.04
CA PRO A 543 20.26 -19.04 34.39
C PRO A 543 20.19 -19.92 33.15
N GLU A 544 20.95 -21.02 33.16
CA GLU A 544 20.90 -21.99 32.06
C GLU A 544 19.48 -22.58 31.95
N LEU A 545 19.01 -22.82 30.72
CA LEU A 545 17.67 -23.35 30.48
C LEU A 545 17.39 -24.66 31.25
N SER A 546 18.41 -25.51 31.40
CA SER A 546 18.36 -26.77 32.15
C SER A 546 18.12 -26.60 33.65
N GLN A 547 18.44 -25.43 34.21
CA GLN A 547 18.20 -25.09 35.61
C GLN A 547 16.76 -24.59 35.83
N ILE A 548 16.13 -24.07 34.78
CA ILE A 548 14.75 -23.58 34.80
C ILE A 548 13.77 -24.70 34.48
N VAL A 549 14.09 -25.52 33.48
CA VAL A 549 13.25 -26.63 33.01
C VAL A 549 14.10 -27.89 32.95
N ALA A 550 13.77 -28.85 33.82
CA ALA A 550 14.41 -30.16 33.81
C ALA A 550 14.16 -30.87 32.46
N PRO A 551 15.13 -31.66 31.94
CA PRO A 551 14.98 -32.34 30.65
C PRO A 551 13.70 -33.19 30.53
N GLU A 552 13.29 -33.84 31.61
CA GLU A 552 12.10 -34.72 31.66
C GLU A 552 10.80 -33.91 31.55
N ILE A 553 10.76 -32.70 32.12
CA ILE A 553 9.67 -31.73 31.92
C ILE A 553 9.70 -31.24 30.47
N GLY A 554 10.88 -30.96 29.95
CA GLY A 554 11.09 -30.52 28.57
C GLY A 554 10.54 -31.50 27.53
N GLU A 555 10.71 -32.80 27.72
CA GLU A 555 10.13 -33.83 26.82
C GLU A 555 8.60 -33.74 26.78
N ARG A 556 7.95 -33.61 27.93
CA ARG A 556 6.48 -33.49 28.03
C ARG A 556 5.97 -32.22 27.35
N LEU A 557 6.67 -31.10 27.52
CA LEU A 557 6.33 -29.85 26.82
C LEU A 557 6.46 -29.99 25.30
N ILE A 558 7.49 -30.69 24.79
CA ILE A 558 7.60 -30.94 23.35
C ILE A 558 6.42 -31.79 22.84
N GLN A 559 5.96 -32.78 23.61
CA GLN A 559 4.78 -33.57 23.23
C GLN A 559 3.50 -32.74 23.19
N LEU A 560 3.30 -31.85 24.15
CA LEU A 560 2.19 -30.89 24.13
C LEU A 560 2.30 -29.92 22.94
N PHE A 561 3.51 -29.48 22.57
CA PHE A 561 3.73 -28.66 21.38
C PHE A 561 3.26 -29.38 20.11
N LEU A 562 3.64 -30.66 19.95
CA LEU A 562 3.20 -31.47 18.81
C LEU A 562 1.69 -31.63 18.77
N ARG A 563 1.07 -31.80 19.95
CA ARG A 563 -0.37 -32.04 20.08
C ARG A 563 -1.23 -30.80 19.83
N PHE A 564 -0.81 -29.60 20.20
CA PHE A 564 -1.67 -28.41 20.14
C PHE A 564 -1.23 -27.38 19.09
N ILE A 565 0.08 -27.24 18.83
CA ILE A 565 0.61 -26.19 17.95
C ILE A 565 1.10 -26.75 16.62
N ASN A 566 1.88 -27.84 16.63
CA ASN A 566 2.51 -28.39 15.42
C ASN A 566 1.49 -28.90 14.39
N ARG A 567 0.28 -29.27 14.84
CA ARG A 567 -0.84 -29.69 13.99
C ARG A 567 -1.33 -28.61 13.05
N GLN A 568 -1.41 -27.39 13.57
CA GLN A 568 -1.81 -26.21 12.81
C GLN A 568 -0.61 -25.62 12.06
N PHE A 569 0.57 -25.62 12.69
CA PHE A 569 1.81 -25.06 12.17
C PHE A 569 2.95 -26.09 12.26
N PRO A 570 3.15 -26.96 11.24
CA PRO A 570 4.08 -28.08 11.32
C PRO A 570 5.56 -27.65 11.18
N ILE A 571 6.05 -26.97 12.22
CA ILE A 571 7.39 -26.39 12.36
C ILE A 571 8.42 -27.49 12.69
N LEU A 572 8.06 -28.46 13.52
CA LEU A 572 8.91 -29.59 13.89
C LEU A 572 8.56 -30.82 13.04
N SER A 573 9.57 -31.65 12.78
CA SER A 573 9.40 -32.98 12.21
C SER A 573 9.25 -34.00 13.34
N GLU A 574 8.24 -34.86 13.25
CA GLU A 574 8.00 -35.95 14.20
C GLU A 574 9.12 -37.00 14.12
N ASP A 575 9.75 -37.15 12.94
CA ASP A 575 10.90 -38.03 12.73
C ASP A 575 12.19 -37.53 13.43
N SER A 576 12.27 -36.24 13.77
CA SER A 576 13.48 -35.61 14.31
C SER A 576 13.15 -34.55 15.36
N LEU A 577 12.64 -35.01 16.49
CA LEU A 577 12.31 -34.14 17.61
C LEU A 577 13.56 -33.57 18.29
N PRO A 578 13.51 -32.30 18.76
CA PRO A 578 14.62 -31.70 19.48
C PRO A 578 14.84 -32.39 20.83
N ALA A 579 16.01 -32.99 21.04
CA ALA A 579 16.34 -33.61 22.31
C ALA A 579 16.63 -32.53 23.38
N PRO A 580 15.97 -32.53 24.57
CA PRO A 580 16.14 -31.47 25.58
C PRO A 580 17.57 -31.22 26.07
N ARG A 581 18.45 -32.21 25.96
CA ARG A 581 19.86 -32.10 26.37
C ARG A 581 20.82 -31.67 25.26
N ALA A 582 20.39 -31.68 24.00
CA ALA A 582 21.27 -31.48 22.84
C ALA A 582 20.78 -30.41 21.86
N ALA A 583 19.48 -30.11 21.85
CA ALA A 583 18.93 -29.06 21.00
C ALA A 583 19.33 -27.67 21.51
N SER A 584 19.31 -26.71 20.60
CA SER A 584 19.66 -25.31 20.90
C SER A 584 18.73 -24.70 21.96
N ALA A 585 19.31 -23.90 22.85
CA ALA A 585 18.57 -23.23 23.92
C ALA A 585 17.47 -22.29 23.39
N HIS A 586 17.70 -21.59 22.27
CA HIS A 586 16.68 -20.73 21.67
C HIS A 586 15.43 -21.49 21.21
N LEU A 587 15.59 -22.73 20.73
CA LEU A 587 14.48 -23.53 20.20
C LEU A 587 13.70 -24.14 21.35
N LEU A 588 14.41 -24.76 22.31
CA LEU A 588 13.79 -25.35 23.48
C LEU A 588 13.06 -24.30 24.32
N ALA A 589 13.67 -23.15 24.57
CA ALA A 589 13.03 -22.06 25.32
C ALA A 589 11.76 -21.54 24.62
N ALA A 590 11.78 -21.39 23.28
CA ALA A 590 10.61 -20.98 22.51
C ALA A 590 9.47 -22.02 22.56
N ILE A 591 9.80 -23.32 22.44
CA ILE A 591 8.82 -24.42 22.60
C ILE A 591 8.23 -24.40 24.00
N TYR A 592 9.06 -24.37 25.04
CA TYR A 592 8.60 -24.40 26.43
C TYR A 592 7.71 -23.22 26.74
N LEU A 593 8.03 -22.04 26.20
CA LEU A 593 7.25 -20.83 26.36
C LEU A 593 5.85 -20.94 25.75
N ILE A 594 5.74 -21.28 24.46
CA ILE A 594 4.42 -21.28 23.77
C ILE A 594 3.50 -22.39 24.26
N THR A 595 4.06 -23.44 24.86
CA THR A 595 3.30 -24.62 25.29
C THR A 595 2.74 -24.53 26.71
N GLN A 596 3.20 -23.57 27.52
CA GLN A 596 2.74 -23.45 28.92
C GLN A 596 1.22 -23.45 29.13
N PRO A 597 0.39 -22.81 28.26
CA PRO A 597 -1.06 -22.82 28.43
C PRO A 597 -1.71 -24.21 28.34
N PHE A 598 -1.02 -25.19 27.76
CA PHE A 598 -1.54 -26.55 27.53
C PHE A 598 -1.07 -27.57 28.58
N THR A 599 -0.34 -27.13 29.61
CA THR A 599 0.19 -28.01 30.67
C THR A 599 -0.91 -28.68 31.49
N THR A 600 -2.11 -28.09 31.52
CA THR A 600 -3.34 -28.65 32.10
C THR A 600 -3.79 -29.97 31.45
N PHE A 601 -3.31 -30.27 30.23
CA PHE A 601 -3.62 -31.49 29.49
C PHE A 601 -2.58 -32.61 29.65
N ASP A 602 -1.61 -32.43 30.54
CA ASP A 602 -0.65 -33.45 30.95
C ASP A 602 -0.79 -33.72 32.46
N ASP A 603 -0.99 -34.99 32.81
CA ASP A 603 -1.29 -35.43 34.19
C ASP A 603 -0.19 -35.07 35.21
N TYR A 604 1.05 -34.88 34.75
CA TYR A 604 2.18 -34.51 35.61
C TYR A 604 2.40 -32.99 35.62
N LEU A 605 2.46 -32.36 34.44
CA LEU A 605 2.73 -30.93 34.33
C LEU A 605 1.62 -30.09 34.96
N CYS A 606 0.36 -30.53 34.92
CA CYS A 606 -0.75 -29.80 35.53
C CYS A 606 -0.60 -29.65 37.05
N ILE A 607 0.16 -30.54 37.72
CA ILE A 607 0.46 -30.46 39.14
C ILE A 607 1.79 -29.73 39.36
N GLU A 608 2.83 -30.10 38.62
CA GLU A 608 4.19 -29.55 38.79
C GLU A 608 4.21 -28.02 38.58
N PHE A 609 3.52 -27.54 37.52
CA PHE A 609 3.50 -26.12 37.18
C PHE A 609 2.65 -25.28 38.13
N VAL A 610 1.87 -25.90 39.02
CA VAL A 610 1.17 -25.15 40.09
C VAL A 610 2.16 -24.70 41.16
N TYR A 611 3.17 -25.51 41.47
CA TYR A 611 4.13 -25.22 42.53
C TYR A 611 5.35 -24.43 42.06
N SER A 612 5.85 -24.72 40.85
CA SER A 612 7.06 -24.10 40.33
C SER A 612 7.00 -23.87 38.81
N PRO A 613 6.07 -23.01 38.32
CA PRO A 613 6.00 -22.73 36.89
C PRO A 613 7.24 -21.94 36.44
N PRO A 614 7.87 -22.34 35.32
CA PRO A 614 8.97 -21.57 34.76
C PRO A 614 8.45 -20.21 34.25
N SER A 615 9.16 -19.13 34.59
CA SER A 615 8.72 -17.77 34.23
C SER A 615 8.66 -17.58 32.70
N PRO A 616 7.50 -17.21 32.13
CA PRO A 616 7.37 -16.95 30.69
C PRO A 616 8.32 -15.84 30.21
N GLN A 617 8.52 -14.81 31.04
CA GLN A 617 9.41 -13.68 30.73
C GLN A 617 10.87 -14.15 30.61
N VAL A 618 11.31 -15.02 31.52
CA VAL A 618 12.68 -15.58 31.49
C VAL A 618 12.88 -16.48 30.28
N LEU A 619 11.92 -17.37 29.99
CA LEU A 619 11.99 -18.23 28.80
C LEU A 619 12.02 -17.40 27.50
N PHE A 620 11.20 -16.34 27.41
CA PHE A 620 11.23 -15.43 26.27
C PHE A 620 12.60 -14.75 26.13
N ARG A 621 13.18 -14.24 27.23
CA ARG A 621 14.51 -13.59 27.20
C ARG A 621 15.61 -14.54 26.75
N ILE A 622 15.61 -15.79 27.23
CA ILE A 622 16.56 -16.81 26.79
C ILE A 622 16.37 -17.08 25.29
N ALA A 623 15.14 -17.33 24.85
CA ALA A 623 14.84 -17.58 23.45
C ALA A 623 15.28 -16.42 22.54
N TRP A 624 14.97 -15.18 22.93
CA TRP A 624 15.31 -13.97 22.19
C TRP A 624 16.82 -13.70 22.15
N SER A 625 17.51 -13.76 23.28
CA SER A 625 18.95 -13.51 23.39
C SER A 625 19.75 -14.53 22.58
N GLU A 626 19.47 -15.82 22.79
CA GLU A 626 20.16 -16.90 22.09
C GLU A 626 19.86 -16.91 20.59
N LEU A 627 18.64 -16.54 20.18
CA LEU A 627 18.32 -16.35 18.77
C LEU A 627 19.13 -15.21 18.14
N ASN A 628 19.25 -14.07 18.83
CA ASN A 628 20.04 -12.94 18.34
C ASN A 628 21.52 -13.29 18.19
N ASN A 629 22.08 -14.09 19.11
CA ASN A 629 23.45 -14.62 18.99
C ASN A 629 23.61 -15.52 17.75
N ALA A 630 22.58 -16.31 17.42
CA ALA A 630 22.57 -17.21 16.27
C ALA A 630 22.38 -16.51 14.91
N LEU A 631 22.02 -15.21 14.86
CA LEU A 631 21.77 -14.49 13.60
C LEU A 631 22.99 -14.43 12.67
N SER A 632 24.21 -14.52 13.23
CA SER A 632 25.44 -14.53 12.42
C SER A 632 25.63 -15.83 11.63
N GLN A 633 25.04 -16.93 12.10
CA GLN A 633 25.09 -18.25 11.48
C GLN A 633 23.72 -18.94 11.64
N PRO A 634 22.70 -18.51 10.88
CA PRO A 634 21.36 -19.04 11.05
C PRO A 634 21.31 -20.53 10.73
N THR A 635 20.54 -21.27 11.52
CA THR A 635 20.30 -22.71 11.36
C THR A 635 18.80 -22.97 11.20
N VAL A 636 18.43 -24.19 10.81
CA VAL A 636 17.02 -24.61 10.80
C VAL A 636 16.39 -24.44 12.18
N GLN A 637 17.13 -24.73 13.26
CA GLN A 637 16.62 -24.56 14.63
C GLN A 637 16.44 -23.08 15.01
N SER A 638 17.31 -22.18 14.56
CA SER A 638 17.14 -20.73 14.81
C SER A 638 15.91 -20.19 14.06
N LEU A 639 15.68 -20.67 12.84
CA LEU A 639 14.46 -20.36 12.09
C LEU A 639 13.20 -20.89 12.78
N GLN A 640 13.21 -22.15 13.23
CA GLN A 640 12.11 -22.75 13.99
C GLN A 640 11.80 -21.97 15.27
N ALA A 641 12.84 -21.58 16.03
CA ALA A 641 12.68 -20.74 17.22
C ALA A 641 12.03 -19.39 16.88
N ALA A 642 12.47 -18.74 15.81
CA ALA A 642 11.92 -17.47 15.36
C ALA A 642 10.44 -17.58 14.94
N LEU A 643 10.05 -18.65 14.23
CA LEU A 643 8.66 -18.92 13.87
C LEU A 643 7.77 -19.12 15.11
N ILE A 644 8.27 -19.85 16.11
CA ILE A 644 7.56 -20.07 17.36
C ILE A 644 7.40 -18.77 18.15
N LEU A 645 8.44 -17.93 18.22
CA LEU A 645 8.36 -16.60 18.85
C LEU A 645 7.38 -15.67 18.13
N LEU A 646 7.23 -15.78 16.81
CA LEU A 646 6.22 -15.05 16.04
C LEU A 646 4.79 -15.53 16.35
N LEU A 647 4.61 -16.83 16.58
CA LEU A 647 3.35 -17.45 17.00
C LEU A 647 3.01 -17.20 18.47
N HIS A 648 3.99 -16.88 19.32
CA HIS A 648 3.75 -16.60 20.73
C HIS A 648 2.89 -15.33 20.90
N PRO A 649 1.81 -15.34 21.70
CA PRO A 649 1.01 -14.14 21.97
C PRO A 649 1.84 -13.05 22.68
N PRO A 650 1.43 -11.77 22.65
CA PRO A 650 2.10 -10.76 23.46
C PRO A 650 1.96 -11.12 24.95
N LEU A 651 2.96 -10.74 25.77
CA LEU A 651 2.92 -10.93 27.22
C LEU A 651 1.68 -10.25 27.84
N ASN A 652 1.29 -9.10 27.28
CA ASN A 652 0.03 -8.44 27.60
C ASN A 652 -1.02 -8.73 26.51
N PRO A 653 -2.05 -9.56 26.78
CA PRO A 653 -3.05 -9.97 25.78
C PRO A 653 -3.97 -8.83 25.33
N LEU A 654 -4.01 -7.70 26.06
CA LEU A 654 -4.84 -6.54 25.74
C LEU A 654 -4.18 -5.56 24.77
N LEU A 655 -2.90 -5.77 24.43
CA LEU A 655 -2.17 -4.92 23.49
C LEU A 655 -1.98 -5.61 22.14
N LEU A 656 -1.94 -4.80 21.08
CA LEU A 656 -1.42 -5.27 19.79
C LEU A 656 0.06 -5.63 19.97
N ASP A 657 0.56 -6.50 19.11
CA ASP A 657 1.96 -6.91 19.16
C ASP A 657 2.93 -5.74 19.01
N SER A 658 4.08 -5.84 19.68
CA SER A 658 5.08 -4.78 19.67
C SER A 658 5.76 -4.65 18.31
N ALA A 659 6.36 -3.48 18.05
CA ALA A 659 7.14 -3.25 16.83
C ALA A 659 8.28 -4.27 16.68
N ALA A 660 8.81 -4.81 17.79
CA ALA A 660 9.83 -5.85 17.79
C ALA A 660 9.37 -7.14 17.11
N LYS A 661 8.07 -7.51 17.21
CA LYS A 661 7.54 -8.70 16.51
C LYS A 661 7.59 -8.53 14.99
N TRP A 662 7.30 -7.32 14.48
CA TRP A 662 7.42 -7.02 13.06
C TRP A 662 8.89 -7.05 12.59
N THR A 663 9.81 -6.54 13.42
CA THR A 663 11.26 -6.64 13.14
C THR A 663 11.75 -8.09 13.14
N LEU A 664 11.29 -8.91 14.10
CA LEU A 664 11.57 -10.35 14.14
C LEU A 664 11.11 -11.04 12.86
N LEU A 665 9.92 -10.70 12.34
CA LEU A 665 9.44 -11.24 11.07
C LEU A 665 10.41 -10.93 9.91
N GLY A 666 10.88 -9.68 9.80
CA GLY A 666 11.89 -9.31 8.81
C GLY A 666 13.22 -10.08 8.94
N MET A 667 13.66 -10.34 10.17
CA MET A 667 14.82 -11.20 10.45
C MET A 667 14.54 -12.66 10.05
N THR A 668 13.36 -13.19 10.36
CA THR A 668 12.93 -14.55 10.01
C THR A 668 12.91 -14.76 8.50
N VAL A 669 12.38 -13.82 7.72
CA VAL A 669 12.41 -13.87 6.25
C VAL A 669 13.85 -13.88 5.74
N SER A 670 14.72 -13.04 6.31
CA SER A 670 16.14 -12.98 5.94
C SER A 670 16.90 -14.27 6.29
N MET A 671 16.62 -14.88 7.45
CA MET A 671 17.17 -16.19 7.82
C MET A 671 16.69 -17.29 6.88
N ALA A 672 15.41 -17.31 6.54
CA ALA A 672 14.84 -18.29 5.62
C ALA A 672 15.45 -18.17 4.21
N GLN A 673 15.69 -16.94 3.73
CA GLN A 673 16.40 -16.70 2.48
C GLN A 673 17.84 -17.20 2.53
N THR A 674 18.56 -16.91 3.62
CA THR A 674 19.94 -17.38 3.85
C THR A 674 20.04 -18.90 3.84
N LEU A 675 19.04 -19.57 4.42
CA LEU A 675 18.93 -21.03 4.44
C LEU A 675 18.40 -21.63 3.13
N GLY A 676 18.01 -20.81 2.16
CA GLY A 676 17.52 -21.23 0.84
C GLY A 676 16.03 -21.62 0.78
N LEU A 677 15.23 -21.34 1.80
CA LEU A 677 13.83 -21.79 1.87
C LEU A 677 12.87 -21.05 0.92
N HIS A 678 13.28 -19.91 0.36
CA HIS A 678 12.51 -19.21 -0.67
C HIS A 678 12.47 -19.96 -2.01
N LEU A 679 13.36 -20.94 -2.20
CA LEU A 679 13.45 -21.82 -3.37
C LEU A 679 12.66 -23.11 -3.13
N ASP A 680 12.38 -23.86 -4.21
CA ASP A 680 11.79 -25.19 -4.13
C ASP A 680 12.88 -26.27 -3.99
N PRO A 681 12.96 -26.99 -2.85
CA PRO A 681 13.98 -28.01 -2.60
C PRO A 681 13.64 -29.39 -3.18
N THR A 682 12.50 -29.56 -3.86
CA THR A 682 12.01 -30.88 -4.31
C THR A 682 13.03 -31.66 -5.16
N MET A 683 13.85 -30.95 -5.95
CA MET A 683 14.87 -31.55 -6.81
C MET A 683 16.29 -31.52 -6.20
N TRP A 684 16.44 -31.17 -4.93
CA TRP A 684 17.75 -31.08 -4.29
C TRP A 684 18.27 -32.46 -3.90
N ASN A 685 19.59 -32.62 -3.88
CA ASN A 685 20.25 -33.84 -3.43
C ASN A 685 20.32 -33.88 -1.88
N LEU A 686 19.16 -33.93 -1.24
CA LEU A 686 18.99 -33.98 0.21
C LEU A 686 18.10 -35.16 0.62
N PRO A 687 18.19 -35.62 1.87
CA PRO A 687 17.24 -36.59 2.43
C PRO A 687 15.78 -36.10 2.34
N SER A 688 14.84 -37.00 2.04
CA SER A 688 13.43 -36.65 1.84
C SER A 688 12.77 -35.99 3.06
N ASN A 689 13.19 -36.36 4.28
CA ASN A 689 12.72 -35.73 5.52
C ASN A 689 13.21 -34.28 5.64
N GLU A 690 14.43 -33.98 5.19
CA GLU A 690 14.96 -32.61 5.17
C GLU A 690 14.24 -31.75 4.13
N ILE A 691 13.99 -32.29 2.92
CA ILE A 691 13.19 -31.62 1.87
C ILE A 691 11.81 -31.27 2.42
N ARG A 692 11.13 -32.23 3.04
CA ARG A 692 9.81 -32.05 3.65
C ARG A 692 9.82 -30.96 4.73
N THR A 693 10.81 -30.99 5.62
CA THR A 693 10.98 -29.98 6.67
C THR A 693 11.19 -28.58 6.07
N ARG A 694 12.03 -28.45 5.05
CA ARG A 694 12.30 -27.16 4.37
C ARG A 694 11.05 -26.61 3.68
N ARG A 695 10.25 -27.45 3.02
CA ARG A 695 8.97 -27.04 2.40
C ARG A 695 7.97 -26.56 3.44
N ARG A 696 7.79 -27.30 4.54
CA ARG A 696 6.91 -26.88 5.65
C ARG A 696 7.34 -25.57 6.30
N LEU A 697 8.63 -25.41 6.56
CA LEU A 697 9.17 -24.16 7.13
C LEU A 697 9.07 -22.99 6.15
N SER A 698 9.27 -23.23 4.85
CA SER A 698 9.11 -22.20 3.82
C SER A 698 7.68 -21.67 3.80
N TRP A 699 6.70 -22.58 3.81
CA TRP A 699 5.31 -22.21 3.94
C TRP A 699 4.99 -21.51 5.27
N ALA A 700 5.53 -21.98 6.39
CA ALA A 700 5.26 -21.37 7.70
C ALA A 700 5.73 -19.91 7.76
N VAL A 701 6.90 -19.61 7.16
CA VAL A 701 7.40 -18.24 7.00
C VAL A 701 6.44 -17.42 6.12
N PHE A 702 5.99 -17.98 4.99
CA PHE A 702 5.02 -17.32 4.10
C PHE A 702 3.71 -17.01 4.83
N ALA A 703 3.13 -17.98 5.55
CA ALA A 703 1.90 -17.81 6.29
C ALA A 703 2.01 -16.74 7.37
N LEU A 704 3.06 -16.80 8.19
CA LEU A 704 3.30 -15.79 9.22
C LEU A 704 3.45 -14.39 8.64
N ASP A 705 4.13 -14.26 7.50
CA ASP A 705 4.26 -12.97 6.81
C ASP A 705 2.90 -12.41 6.37
N LYS A 706 2.02 -13.21 5.77
CA LYS A 706 0.69 -12.75 5.31
C LYS A 706 -0.24 -12.41 6.47
N TRP A 707 -0.32 -13.27 7.48
CA TRP A 707 -1.24 -13.08 8.60
C TRP A 707 -0.79 -11.96 9.54
N LEU A 708 0.51 -11.76 9.73
CA LEU A 708 1.02 -10.59 10.46
C LEU A 708 0.90 -9.31 9.62
N ALA A 709 1.12 -9.35 8.30
CA ALA A 709 0.85 -8.20 7.42
C ALA A 709 -0.61 -7.76 7.51
N PHE A 710 -1.55 -8.71 7.53
CA PHE A 710 -2.96 -8.47 7.83
C PHE A 710 -3.15 -7.81 9.21
N SER A 711 -2.61 -8.42 10.27
CA SER A 711 -2.83 -7.99 11.65
C SER A 711 -2.29 -6.59 11.94
N PHE A 712 -1.10 -6.26 11.43
CA PHE A 712 -0.48 -4.94 11.56
C PHE A 712 -0.96 -3.94 10.51
N GLY A 713 -1.64 -4.39 9.45
CA GLY A 713 -1.99 -3.61 8.26
C GLY A 713 -0.80 -2.98 7.55
N ARG A 714 0.26 -3.76 7.38
CA ARG A 714 1.52 -3.38 6.73
C ARG A 714 1.71 -4.17 5.44
N PRO A 715 2.50 -3.65 4.47
CA PRO A 715 2.93 -4.44 3.32
C PRO A 715 3.69 -5.69 3.77
N SER A 716 3.37 -6.83 3.17
CA SER A 716 4.06 -8.10 3.40
C SER A 716 5.53 -8.03 2.95
N HIS A 717 6.43 -8.70 3.67
CA HIS A 717 7.86 -8.75 3.33
C HIS A 717 8.13 -9.69 2.14
N ILE A 718 7.26 -10.67 1.90
CA ILE A 718 7.43 -11.68 0.86
C ILE A 718 6.57 -11.35 -0.37
N SER A 719 7.23 -11.17 -1.51
CA SER A 719 6.56 -11.19 -2.82
C SER A 719 6.50 -12.62 -3.36
N LYS A 720 5.32 -13.03 -3.85
CA LYS A 720 5.09 -14.35 -4.48
C LYS A 720 6.02 -14.62 -5.66
N ASP A 721 6.46 -13.58 -6.36
CA ASP A 721 7.42 -13.70 -7.48
C ASP A 721 8.80 -14.20 -7.03
N ASN A 722 9.12 -14.12 -5.73
CA ASN A 722 10.41 -14.48 -5.16
C ASN A 722 10.30 -15.55 -4.06
N TRP A 723 9.18 -16.28 -4.01
CA TRP A 723 8.93 -17.31 -3.00
C TRP A 723 8.11 -18.45 -3.60
N LEU A 724 8.73 -19.62 -3.79
CA LEU A 724 8.13 -20.70 -4.59
C LEU A 724 7.12 -21.57 -3.85
N ILE A 725 7.23 -21.70 -2.52
CA ILE A 725 6.34 -22.54 -1.72
C ILE A 725 5.32 -21.67 -0.98
N THR A 726 4.10 -21.59 -1.51
CA THR A 726 2.99 -20.83 -0.91
C THR A 726 1.89 -21.70 -0.32
N GLU A 727 1.87 -22.99 -0.67
CA GLU A 727 0.87 -23.97 -0.23
C GLU A 727 1.54 -25.28 0.19
N LEU A 728 0.86 -26.05 1.03
CA LEU A 728 1.29 -27.38 1.46
C LEU A 728 0.57 -28.47 0.69
N GLU A 729 1.31 -29.51 0.34
CA GLU A 729 0.77 -30.74 -0.23
C GLU A 729 0.62 -31.82 0.85
N SER A 730 -0.19 -32.86 0.57
CA SER A 730 -0.34 -33.99 1.49
C SER A 730 0.98 -34.76 1.73
N SER A 731 1.94 -34.67 0.79
CA SER A 731 3.29 -35.21 0.89
C SER A 731 4.19 -34.46 1.88
N ASP A 732 3.85 -33.20 2.17
CA ASP A 732 4.57 -32.32 3.09
C ASP A 732 4.22 -32.60 4.55
N ILE A 733 3.02 -33.14 4.79
CA ILE A 733 2.53 -33.50 6.13
C ILE A 733 2.94 -34.94 6.44
N GLU A 734 3.49 -35.16 7.63
CA GLU A 734 3.85 -36.50 8.09
C GLU A 734 2.57 -37.32 8.37
N PRO A 735 2.53 -38.61 8.00
CA PRO A 735 1.37 -39.46 8.24
C PRO A 735 1.23 -39.67 9.75
N GLY A 736 0.33 -38.93 10.38
CA GLY A 736 0.04 -39.04 11.80
C GLY A 736 -0.58 -40.37 12.19
N ASP A 737 -0.70 -40.60 13.50
CA ASP A 737 -1.41 -41.75 14.08
C ASP A 737 -2.80 -41.92 13.42
N PRO A 738 -3.17 -43.11 12.92
CA PRO A 738 -4.50 -43.37 12.35
C PRO A 738 -5.66 -43.07 13.32
N ALA A 739 -5.43 -42.99 14.64
CA ALA A 739 -6.42 -42.51 15.61
C ALA A 739 -6.66 -40.98 15.57
N CYS A 740 -5.74 -40.22 14.97
CA CYS A 740 -5.74 -38.76 14.96
C CYS A 740 -5.87 -38.11 13.57
N GLY A 741 -5.80 -38.91 12.49
CA GLY A 741 -6.06 -38.48 11.11
C GLY A 741 -4.96 -37.56 10.53
N ALA A 742 -4.69 -37.69 9.22
CA ALA A 742 -3.80 -36.76 8.51
C ALA A 742 -4.36 -35.33 8.63
N HIS A 743 -3.57 -34.34 9.08
CA HIS A 743 -4.05 -33.00 9.41
C HIS A 743 -4.55 -32.22 8.18
N PRO A 744 -5.88 -32.11 7.97
CA PRO A 744 -6.41 -31.33 6.86
C PRO A 744 -6.28 -29.83 7.13
N TYR A 745 -6.14 -29.44 8.42
CA TYR A 745 -6.06 -28.04 8.84
C TYR A 745 -4.92 -27.29 8.15
N ALA A 746 -3.67 -27.77 8.27
CA ALA A 746 -2.51 -27.04 7.75
C ALA A 746 -2.58 -26.86 6.23
N ILE A 747 -3.09 -27.87 5.52
CA ILE A 747 -3.29 -27.82 4.06
C ILE A 747 -4.36 -26.79 3.71
N GLU A 748 -5.54 -26.85 4.33
CA GLU A 748 -6.61 -25.89 4.00
C GLU A 748 -6.26 -24.46 4.46
N PHE A 749 -5.57 -24.32 5.59
CA PHE A 749 -5.04 -23.03 6.04
C PHE A 749 -3.98 -22.48 5.09
N SER A 750 -3.17 -23.34 4.47
CA SER A 750 -2.20 -22.91 3.44
C SER A 750 -2.89 -22.30 2.21
N ARG A 751 -3.98 -22.92 1.74
CA ARG A 751 -4.79 -22.40 0.62
C ARG A 751 -5.48 -21.09 0.99
N LEU A 752 -6.07 -21.02 2.19
CA LEU A 752 -6.67 -19.77 2.69
C LEU A 752 -5.63 -18.64 2.78
N THR A 753 -4.39 -18.96 3.15
CA THR A 753 -3.28 -18.00 3.19
C THR A 753 -2.93 -17.49 1.79
N THR A 754 -2.94 -18.34 0.75
CA THR A 754 -2.78 -17.89 -0.64
C THR A 754 -3.91 -16.95 -1.07
N ILE A 755 -5.16 -17.24 -0.69
CA ILE A 755 -6.30 -16.35 -0.96
C ILE A 755 -6.09 -15.00 -0.25
N LEU A 756 -5.63 -15.01 1.00
CA LEU A 756 -5.28 -13.79 1.73
C LEU A 756 -4.17 -13.00 1.01
N ASP A 757 -3.12 -13.65 0.52
CA ASP A 757 -2.06 -12.98 -0.26
C ASP A 757 -2.61 -12.27 -1.51
N ASN A 758 -3.51 -12.94 -2.25
CA ASN A 758 -4.18 -12.36 -3.40
C ASN A 758 -5.06 -11.16 -3.01
N VAL A 759 -5.78 -11.24 -1.89
CA VAL A 759 -6.58 -10.13 -1.33
C VAL A 759 -5.69 -8.95 -0.95
N LEU A 760 -4.60 -9.19 -0.21
CA LEU A 760 -3.66 -8.15 0.20
C LEU A 760 -3.04 -7.45 -1.01
N THR A 761 -2.60 -8.22 -2.01
CA THR A 761 -1.96 -7.68 -3.21
C THR A 761 -2.95 -6.92 -4.11
N SER A 762 -4.14 -7.49 -4.33
CA SER A 762 -5.11 -6.95 -5.28
C SER A 762 -5.93 -5.79 -4.71
N LEU A 763 -6.26 -5.81 -3.41
CA LEU A 763 -7.19 -4.83 -2.80
C LEU A 763 -6.51 -3.87 -1.80
N TYR A 764 -5.33 -4.22 -1.28
CA TYR A 764 -4.64 -3.48 -0.21
C TYR A 764 -3.19 -3.12 -0.50
N SER A 765 -2.64 -3.42 -1.69
CA SER A 765 -1.35 -2.86 -2.09
C SER A 765 -1.48 -1.35 -2.28
N LEU A 766 -0.43 -0.58 -1.97
CA LEU A 766 -0.48 0.89 -2.10
C LEU A 766 -0.87 1.34 -3.52
N ARG A 767 -0.48 0.58 -4.54
CA ARG A 767 -0.86 0.85 -5.94
C ARG A 767 -2.35 0.57 -6.17
N SER A 768 -2.84 -0.60 -5.77
CA SER A 768 -4.27 -0.92 -5.89
C SER A 768 -5.11 0.09 -5.13
N LEU A 769 -4.74 0.41 -3.90
CA LEU A 769 -5.42 1.38 -3.04
C LEU A 769 -5.60 2.74 -3.73
N SER A 770 -4.54 3.29 -4.33
CA SER A 770 -4.58 4.59 -5.01
C SER A 770 -5.59 4.69 -6.16
N THR A 771 -6.00 3.54 -6.72
CA THR A 771 -6.96 3.46 -7.83
C THR A 771 -8.34 3.04 -7.32
N LEU A 772 -8.40 1.96 -6.54
CA LEU A 772 -9.65 1.34 -6.09
C LEU A 772 -10.46 2.23 -5.14
N CYS A 773 -9.81 3.05 -4.29
CA CYS A 773 -10.54 3.94 -3.37
C CYS A 773 -11.45 4.96 -4.07
N LYS A 774 -11.31 5.17 -5.38
CA LYS A 774 -12.06 6.14 -6.20
C LYS A 774 -13.10 5.50 -7.12
N ASP A 775 -12.95 4.21 -7.41
CA ASP A 775 -13.68 3.54 -8.47
C ASP A 775 -14.35 2.28 -7.92
N PHE A 776 -15.64 2.41 -7.60
CA PHE A 776 -16.42 1.31 -7.04
C PHE A 776 -16.59 0.16 -8.04
N SER A 777 -16.74 0.43 -9.34
CA SER A 777 -16.89 -0.58 -10.39
C SER A 777 -15.61 -1.39 -10.57
N LEU A 778 -14.45 -0.72 -10.57
CA LEU A 778 -13.16 -1.40 -10.60
C LEU A 778 -12.91 -2.20 -9.32
N THR A 779 -13.29 -1.67 -8.17
CA THR A 779 -13.18 -2.37 -6.87
C THR A 779 -14.03 -3.63 -6.86
N ILE A 780 -15.27 -3.56 -7.34
CA ILE A 780 -16.17 -4.70 -7.46
C ILE A 780 -15.61 -5.76 -8.42
N SER A 781 -15.16 -5.36 -9.61
CA SER A 781 -14.60 -6.29 -10.58
C SER A 781 -13.30 -6.95 -10.09
N SER A 782 -12.48 -6.24 -9.30
CA SER A 782 -11.26 -6.79 -8.68
C SER A 782 -11.58 -7.72 -7.49
N ALA A 783 -12.62 -7.42 -6.71
CA ALA A 783 -13.02 -8.22 -5.55
C ALA A 783 -13.81 -9.49 -5.91
N ARG A 784 -14.53 -9.48 -7.03
CA ARG A 784 -15.37 -10.60 -7.49
C ARG A 784 -14.63 -11.95 -7.54
N PRO A 785 -13.49 -12.11 -8.25
CA PRO A 785 -12.79 -13.39 -8.30
C PRO A 785 -12.30 -13.84 -6.92
N LEU A 786 -11.86 -12.90 -6.07
CA LEU A 786 -11.38 -13.22 -4.72
C LEU A 786 -12.50 -13.74 -3.81
N MET A 787 -13.70 -13.16 -3.91
CA MET A 787 -14.87 -13.63 -3.17
C MET A 787 -15.34 -15.01 -3.67
N GLN A 788 -15.23 -15.26 -4.99
CA GLN A 788 -15.52 -16.56 -5.58
C GLN A 788 -14.54 -17.63 -5.09
N ASP A 789 -13.23 -17.38 -5.15
CA ASP A 789 -12.19 -18.29 -4.66
C ASP A 789 -12.41 -18.63 -3.18
N LEU A 790 -12.70 -17.61 -2.36
CA LEU A 790 -12.97 -17.78 -0.93
C LEU A 790 -14.24 -18.61 -0.66
N THR A 791 -15.28 -18.41 -1.47
CA THR A 791 -16.53 -19.19 -1.37
C THR A 791 -16.31 -20.64 -1.81
N THR A 792 -15.63 -20.86 -2.94
CA THR A 792 -15.28 -22.19 -3.42
C THR A 792 -14.47 -22.96 -2.39
N TRP A 793 -13.46 -22.31 -1.81
CA TRP A 793 -12.66 -22.89 -0.72
C TRP A 793 -13.54 -23.31 0.46
N TYR A 794 -14.43 -22.44 0.94
CA TYR A 794 -15.30 -22.74 2.08
C TYR A 794 -16.28 -23.89 1.80
N THR A 795 -16.90 -23.91 0.61
CA THR A 795 -17.80 -25.00 0.20
C THR A 795 -17.08 -26.33 -0.03
N GLY A 796 -15.77 -26.28 -0.31
CA GLY A 796 -14.91 -27.45 -0.51
C GLY A 796 -14.25 -27.96 0.77
N LEU A 797 -14.52 -27.34 1.93
CA LEU A 797 -13.91 -27.76 3.20
C LEU A 797 -14.31 -29.20 3.56
N PRO A 798 -13.34 -30.05 3.96
CA PRO A 798 -13.65 -31.39 4.47
C PRO A 798 -14.57 -31.36 5.69
N LEU A 799 -15.45 -32.36 5.81
CA LEU A 799 -16.37 -32.49 6.96
C LEU A 799 -15.65 -32.60 8.31
N SER A 800 -14.39 -33.04 8.32
CA SER A 800 -13.55 -33.07 9.54
C SER A 800 -13.12 -31.70 10.04
N LEU A 801 -13.32 -30.63 9.24
CA LEU A 801 -13.06 -29.23 9.60
C LEU A 801 -14.36 -28.42 9.71
N ALA A 802 -15.52 -29.07 9.69
CA ALA A 802 -16.79 -28.41 9.95
C ALA A 802 -16.90 -28.04 11.45
N MET A 803 -17.64 -26.97 11.76
CA MET A 803 -17.90 -26.53 13.14
C MET A 803 -18.81 -27.49 13.94
N GLU A 804 -19.44 -28.47 13.27
CA GLU A 804 -20.33 -29.41 13.93
C GLU A 804 -19.54 -30.58 14.55
N PRO A 805 -19.76 -30.91 15.83
CA PRO A 805 -19.03 -31.99 16.49
C PRO A 805 -19.36 -33.33 15.84
N THR A 806 -18.34 -34.03 15.34
CA THR A 806 -18.52 -35.38 14.81
C THR A 806 -18.92 -36.31 15.98
N PRO A 807 -20.08 -36.98 15.94
CA PRO A 807 -20.51 -37.84 17.03
C PRO A 807 -19.49 -38.96 17.26
N GLY A 808 -18.82 -38.97 18.41
CA GLY A 808 -17.87 -40.02 18.81
C GLY A 808 -16.39 -39.63 18.76
N CYS A 809 -16.01 -38.43 18.32
CA CYS A 809 -14.61 -37.97 18.36
C CYS A 809 -14.22 -37.55 19.79
N LYS A 810 -13.31 -38.29 20.44
CA LYS A 810 -12.78 -38.00 21.78
C LYS A 810 -11.58 -37.04 21.74
N GLN A 811 -11.64 -35.97 20.93
CA GLN A 811 -10.55 -34.98 20.89
C GLN A 811 -10.77 -33.90 21.96
N ALA A 812 -9.72 -33.58 22.71
CA ALA A 812 -9.74 -32.60 23.79
C ALA A 812 -9.75 -31.14 23.27
N SER A 813 -9.32 -30.92 22.03
CA SER A 813 -9.30 -29.63 21.35
C SER A 813 -9.78 -29.79 19.91
N ASP A 814 -10.54 -28.80 19.44
CA ASP A 814 -11.01 -28.73 18.06
C ASP A 814 -10.51 -27.42 17.42
N ASP A 815 -9.63 -27.56 16.42
CA ASP A 815 -8.96 -26.45 15.76
C ASP A 815 -9.85 -25.75 14.72
N SER A 816 -10.98 -26.36 14.32
CA SER A 816 -11.85 -25.88 13.23
C SER A 816 -12.26 -24.42 13.44
N ALA A 817 -12.67 -24.03 14.65
CA ALA A 817 -13.09 -22.69 14.96
C ALA A 817 -12.08 -21.60 14.57
N SER A 818 -10.78 -21.86 14.77
CA SER A 818 -9.72 -20.90 14.41
C SER A 818 -9.66 -20.67 12.89
N LEU A 819 -9.85 -21.73 12.09
CA LEU A 819 -9.86 -21.68 10.63
C LEU A 819 -11.10 -20.95 10.10
N HIS A 820 -12.26 -21.18 10.70
CA HIS A 820 -13.50 -20.48 10.34
C HIS A 820 -13.42 -18.99 10.67
N ILE A 821 -12.82 -18.60 11.79
CA ILE A 821 -12.56 -17.18 12.12
C ILE A 821 -11.54 -16.56 11.14
N ALA A 822 -10.50 -17.31 10.75
CA ALA A 822 -9.57 -16.88 9.71
C ALA A 822 -10.28 -16.62 8.36
N TYR A 823 -11.18 -17.52 7.95
CA TYR A 823 -12.04 -17.34 6.76
C TYR A 823 -12.89 -16.07 6.85
N GLN A 824 -13.57 -15.87 7.98
CA GLN A 824 -14.39 -14.67 8.20
C GLN A 824 -13.54 -13.39 8.11
N SER A 825 -12.30 -13.44 8.57
CA SER A 825 -11.36 -12.31 8.48
C SER A 825 -11.07 -11.92 7.04
N VAL A 826 -10.75 -12.88 6.17
CA VAL A 826 -10.48 -12.63 4.75
C VAL A 826 -11.73 -12.07 4.07
N LYS A 827 -12.91 -12.61 4.38
CA LYS A 827 -14.19 -12.13 3.84
C LYS A 827 -14.47 -10.68 4.26
N ILE A 828 -14.27 -10.36 5.53
CA ILE A 828 -14.41 -9.00 6.07
C ILE A 828 -13.41 -8.03 5.42
N LEU A 829 -12.18 -8.46 5.11
CA LEU A 829 -11.23 -7.62 4.37
C LEU A 829 -11.75 -7.30 2.96
N ILE A 830 -12.31 -8.28 2.25
CA ILE A 830 -12.89 -8.02 0.92
C ILE A 830 -14.05 -7.03 1.04
N LEU A 831 -14.93 -7.20 2.03
CA LEU A 831 -16.06 -6.30 2.28
C LEU A 831 -15.63 -4.88 2.68
N ARG A 832 -14.60 -4.74 3.54
CA ARG A 832 -14.01 -3.44 3.89
C ARG A 832 -13.44 -2.74 2.65
N ALA A 833 -12.79 -3.48 1.75
CA ALA A 833 -12.30 -2.95 0.49
C ALA A 833 -13.45 -2.52 -0.44
N LEU A 834 -14.52 -3.31 -0.53
CA LEU A 834 -15.72 -2.99 -1.31
C LEU A 834 -16.47 -1.76 -0.79
N LEU A 835 -16.52 -1.57 0.52
CA LEU A 835 -17.17 -0.40 1.14
C LEU A 835 -16.36 0.90 0.98
N ARG A 836 -15.04 0.78 0.83
CA ARG A 836 -14.09 1.90 0.79
C ARG A 836 -14.46 3.05 -0.16
N PRO A 837 -14.85 2.80 -1.43
CA PRO A 837 -15.15 3.88 -2.38
C PRO A 837 -16.37 4.72 -1.98
N PHE A 838 -17.23 4.18 -1.11
CA PHE A 838 -18.46 4.83 -0.65
C PHE A 838 -18.27 5.67 0.63
N HIS A 839 -17.08 5.66 1.23
CA HIS A 839 -16.76 6.40 2.46
C HIS A 839 -15.97 7.70 2.21
N ASN A 840 -15.77 8.07 0.95
CA ASN A 840 -15.08 9.30 0.55
C ASN A 840 -16.10 10.40 0.29
N VAL A 841 -16.50 11.10 1.36
CA VAL A 841 -17.62 12.06 1.33
C VAL A 841 -17.18 13.46 0.84
N ASP A 842 -15.89 13.78 0.84
CA ASP A 842 -15.48 15.18 0.65
C ASP A 842 -15.18 15.63 -0.79
N HIS A 843 -15.14 14.77 -1.81
CA HIS A 843 -14.71 15.22 -3.16
C HIS A 843 -15.33 14.55 -4.39
N LEU A 844 -16.41 13.77 -4.28
CA LEU A 844 -17.05 13.17 -5.45
C LEU A 844 -18.37 13.85 -5.77
N SER A 845 -18.30 14.70 -6.80
CA SER A 845 -19.35 15.32 -7.60
C SER A 845 -20.79 14.90 -7.30
N SER A 846 -21.69 15.90 -7.27
CA SER A 846 -23.14 15.73 -7.34
C SER A 846 -23.62 14.81 -8.48
N GLU A 847 -22.74 14.36 -9.39
CA GLU A 847 -23.02 13.43 -10.48
C GLU A 847 -23.01 11.96 -10.05
N LEU A 848 -22.14 11.53 -9.13
CA LEU A 848 -22.07 10.13 -8.67
C LEU A 848 -23.18 9.81 -7.67
N GLU A 849 -23.53 10.75 -6.79
CA GLU A 849 -24.72 10.65 -5.93
C GLU A 849 -26.04 10.70 -6.73
N ARG A 850 -26.01 11.03 -8.02
CA ARG A 850 -27.17 10.90 -8.93
C ARG A 850 -27.16 9.59 -9.72
N ASN A 851 -26.15 8.75 -9.57
CA ASN A 851 -26.04 7.48 -10.29
C ASN A 851 -26.80 6.37 -9.52
N GLU A 852 -27.85 5.84 -10.13
CA GLU A 852 -28.64 4.74 -9.57
C GLU A 852 -27.82 3.47 -9.32
N GLU A 853 -26.84 3.16 -10.17
CA GLU A 853 -25.95 2.00 -10.02
C GLU A 853 -25.06 2.14 -8.79
N TRP A 854 -24.63 3.36 -8.46
CA TRP A 854 -23.79 3.64 -7.29
C TRP A 854 -24.57 3.35 -6.00
N HIS A 855 -25.81 3.83 -5.90
CA HIS A 855 -26.68 3.60 -4.74
C HIS A 855 -27.05 2.11 -4.61
N ALA A 856 -27.39 1.47 -5.73
CA ALA A 856 -27.70 0.03 -5.75
C ALA A 856 -26.50 -0.80 -5.28
N ALA A 857 -25.30 -0.53 -5.81
CA ALA A 857 -24.08 -1.21 -5.42
C ALA A 857 -23.75 -0.98 -3.93
N ARG A 858 -23.82 0.27 -3.46
CA ARG A 858 -23.60 0.62 -2.05
C ARG A 858 -24.55 -0.12 -1.13
N SER A 859 -25.85 -0.08 -1.42
CA SER A 859 -26.88 -0.75 -0.62
C SER A 859 -26.67 -2.26 -0.55
N GLN A 860 -26.40 -2.90 -1.70
CA GLN A 860 -26.15 -4.34 -1.77
C GLN A 860 -24.89 -4.75 -0.99
N ILE A 861 -23.79 -4.00 -1.13
CA ILE A 861 -22.54 -4.28 -0.40
C ILE A 861 -22.75 -4.11 1.11
N ARG A 862 -23.47 -3.08 1.54
CA ARG A 862 -23.81 -2.86 2.97
C ARG A 862 -24.69 -3.97 3.53
N GLN A 863 -25.71 -4.41 2.79
CA GLN A 863 -26.55 -5.55 3.18
C GLN A 863 -25.73 -6.84 3.32
N THR A 864 -24.83 -7.08 2.38
CA THR A 864 -23.89 -8.22 2.42
C THR A 864 -22.99 -8.12 3.65
N ALA A 865 -22.36 -6.97 3.89
CA ALA A 865 -21.51 -6.75 5.05
C ALA A 865 -22.26 -6.94 6.37
N SER A 866 -23.53 -6.53 6.44
CA SER A 866 -24.39 -6.78 7.60
C SER A 866 -24.66 -8.28 7.80
N ALA A 867 -25.04 -9.00 6.75
CA ALA A 867 -25.33 -10.42 6.80
C ALA A 867 -24.10 -11.24 7.21
N GLU A 868 -22.92 -10.89 6.68
CA GLU A 868 -21.67 -11.55 7.04
C GLU A 868 -21.23 -11.23 8.47
N SER A 869 -21.47 -10.01 8.96
CA SER A 869 -21.23 -9.69 10.36
C SER A 869 -22.15 -10.49 11.28
N ASP A 870 -23.43 -10.67 10.91
CA ASP A 870 -24.36 -11.53 11.64
C ASP A 870 -23.91 -13.01 11.63
N ALA A 871 -23.41 -13.51 10.49
CA ALA A 871 -22.87 -14.86 10.36
C ALA A 871 -21.61 -15.06 11.24
N ALA A 872 -20.71 -14.09 11.27
CA ALA A 872 -19.53 -14.11 12.14
C ALA A 872 -19.92 -14.10 13.62
N LEU A 873 -20.94 -13.33 14.02
CA LEU A 873 -21.46 -13.35 15.39
C LEU A 873 -22.12 -14.68 15.76
N SER A 874 -22.85 -15.30 14.81
CA SER A 874 -23.43 -16.63 14.99
C SER A 874 -22.34 -17.68 15.22
N LEU A 875 -21.26 -17.62 14.43
CA LEU A 875 -20.08 -18.48 14.58
C LEU A 875 -19.42 -18.33 15.95
N ILE A 876 -19.28 -17.10 16.45
CA ILE A 876 -18.71 -16.87 17.79
C ILE A 876 -19.65 -17.41 18.86
N SER A 877 -20.96 -17.19 18.71
CA SER A 877 -21.98 -17.68 19.64
C SER A 877 -22.05 -19.20 19.69
N SER A 878 -21.67 -19.90 18.62
CA SER A 878 -21.66 -21.36 18.54
C SER A 878 -20.38 -21.99 19.11
N LEU A 879 -19.41 -21.21 19.58
CA LEU A 879 -18.18 -21.73 20.16
C LEU A 879 -18.46 -22.63 21.38
N GLN A 880 -17.93 -23.85 21.33
CA GLN A 880 -18.05 -24.86 22.36
C GLN A 880 -16.77 -24.94 23.22
N PRO A 881 -16.84 -25.58 24.41
CA PRO A 881 -15.67 -25.78 25.27
C PRO A 881 -14.43 -26.35 24.59
N ALA A 882 -14.59 -27.28 23.64
CA ALA A 882 -13.49 -27.87 22.88
C ALA A 882 -12.73 -26.86 22.01
N HIS A 883 -13.38 -25.80 21.54
CA HIS A 883 -12.75 -24.76 20.73
C HIS A 883 -11.88 -23.82 21.56
N TYR A 884 -12.22 -23.60 22.84
CA TYR A 884 -11.43 -22.70 23.72
C TYR A 884 -10.05 -23.28 24.05
N GLN A 885 -9.90 -24.60 23.94
CA GLN A 885 -8.66 -25.32 24.25
C GLN A 885 -7.75 -25.51 23.03
N ALA A 886 -8.18 -25.06 21.85
CA ALA A 886 -7.37 -25.07 20.64
C ALA A 886 -6.26 -24.01 20.72
N PHE A 887 -5.23 -24.16 19.87
CA PHE A 887 -4.26 -23.08 19.69
C PHE A 887 -4.88 -21.95 18.88
N TRP A 888 -4.86 -20.74 19.41
CA TRP A 888 -5.33 -19.52 18.75
C TRP A 888 -4.14 -18.64 18.38
N ALA A 889 -3.84 -18.58 17.09
CA ALA A 889 -2.74 -17.77 16.58
C ALA A 889 -2.92 -16.26 16.90
N PRO A 890 -1.83 -15.50 17.12
CA PRO A 890 -1.89 -14.17 17.73
C PRO A 890 -2.63 -13.12 16.89
N TRP A 891 -2.66 -13.27 15.56
CA TRP A 891 -3.40 -12.36 14.68
C TRP A 891 -4.93 -12.50 14.79
N LEU A 892 -5.44 -13.60 15.37
CA LEU A 892 -6.88 -13.81 15.51
C LEU A 892 -7.53 -12.80 16.47
N LYS A 893 -6.77 -12.15 17.35
CA LYS A 893 -7.26 -10.99 18.11
C LYS A 893 -7.69 -9.85 17.19
N THR A 894 -6.91 -9.61 16.13
CA THR A 894 -7.23 -8.62 15.10
C THR A 894 -8.43 -9.08 14.28
N SER A 895 -8.57 -10.38 14.01
CA SER A 895 -9.77 -10.95 13.38
C SER A 895 -11.05 -10.62 14.15
N PHE A 896 -11.06 -10.84 15.48
CA PHE A 896 -12.18 -10.47 16.33
C PHE A 896 -12.43 -8.94 16.34
N ALA A 897 -11.37 -8.13 16.38
CA ALA A 897 -11.50 -6.68 16.31
C ALA A 897 -12.07 -6.20 14.97
N CYS A 898 -11.68 -6.82 13.85
CA CYS A 898 -12.19 -6.51 12.51
C CYS A 898 -13.71 -6.73 12.37
N ILE A 899 -14.28 -7.74 13.04
CA ILE A 899 -15.73 -7.96 13.09
C ILE A 899 -16.42 -6.76 13.76
N MET A 900 -15.91 -6.34 14.93
CA MET A 900 -16.46 -5.20 15.66
C MET A 900 -16.29 -3.88 14.90
N ASN A 901 -15.16 -3.70 14.22
CA ASN A 901 -14.87 -2.52 13.40
C ASN A 901 -15.80 -2.43 12.19
N LEU A 902 -16.11 -3.53 11.52
CA LEU A 902 -17.03 -3.53 10.40
C LEU A 902 -18.45 -3.14 10.86
N LEU A 903 -18.93 -3.72 11.96
CA LEU A 903 -20.22 -3.34 12.56
C LEU A 903 -20.25 -1.87 12.96
N PHE A 904 -19.18 -1.39 13.57
CA PHE A 904 -19.03 0.01 13.96
C PHE A 904 -19.01 0.93 12.72
N LEU A 905 -18.26 0.59 11.67
CA LEU A 905 -18.23 1.32 10.40
C LEU A 905 -19.62 1.43 9.78
N LEU A 906 -20.36 0.31 9.70
CA LEU A 906 -21.72 0.29 9.18
C LEU A 906 -22.65 1.19 10.00
N ALA A 907 -22.54 1.18 11.33
CA ALA A 907 -23.32 2.07 12.20
C ALA A 907 -22.98 3.54 11.97
N VAL A 908 -21.70 3.91 11.98
CA VAL A 908 -21.23 5.31 11.85
C VAL A 908 -21.63 5.90 10.51
N THR A 909 -21.49 5.12 9.44
CA THR A 909 -21.77 5.58 8.07
C THR A 909 -23.25 5.54 7.71
N ALA A 910 -24.10 4.86 8.50
CA ALA A 910 -25.55 4.88 8.31
C ALA A 910 -26.17 6.26 8.58
N HIS A 911 -25.56 7.07 9.47
CA HIS A 911 -26.02 8.43 9.75
C HIS A 911 -25.83 9.39 8.56
N GLN A 912 -24.87 9.09 7.67
CA GLN A 912 -24.55 9.91 6.49
C GLN A 912 -25.50 9.66 5.29
N LEU A 913 -26.51 8.79 5.41
CA LEU A 913 -27.46 8.42 4.34
C LEU A 913 -28.62 9.42 4.12
N CYS A 914 -28.51 10.65 4.62
CA CYS A 914 -29.59 11.64 4.49
C CYS A 914 -29.76 12.15 3.06
N GLY A 915 -30.71 11.56 2.33
CA GLY A 915 -31.44 12.24 1.25
C GLY A 915 -31.37 11.62 -0.14
N SER A 916 -31.91 10.41 -0.35
CA SER A 916 -32.45 9.95 -1.67
C SER A 916 -32.83 8.48 -1.69
N GLU A 917 -32.33 7.65 -0.76
CA GLU A 917 -32.60 6.22 -0.74
C GLU A 917 -33.85 5.91 0.11
N GLY A 918 -34.78 5.10 -0.39
CA GLY A 918 -36.04 4.71 0.29
C GLY A 918 -35.89 3.88 1.58
N THR A 919 -34.74 3.93 2.23
CA THR A 919 -34.43 3.26 3.51
C THR A 919 -34.39 4.33 4.59
N ASP A 920 -35.20 4.23 5.66
CA ASP A 920 -35.13 5.15 6.81
C ASP A 920 -33.71 5.08 7.42
N PRO A 921 -32.85 6.11 7.26
CA PRO A 921 -31.46 6.09 7.76
C PRO A 921 -31.41 5.86 9.28
N GLY A 922 -32.45 6.31 10.00
CA GLY A 922 -32.60 6.05 11.42
C GLY A 922 -32.85 4.57 11.73
N LYS A 923 -33.51 3.83 10.83
CA LYS A 923 -33.76 2.39 11.01
C LYS A 923 -32.49 1.56 10.81
N GLU A 924 -31.69 1.88 9.79
CA GLU A 924 -30.41 1.19 9.54
C GLU A 924 -29.41 1.45 10.68
N TYR A 925 -29.26 2.71 11.10
CA TYR A 925 -28.46 3.07 12.26
C TYR A 925 -28.88 2.32 13.53
N ARG A 926 -30.17 2.33 13.87
CA ARG A 926 -30.71 1.61 15.04
C ARG A 926 -30.43 0.11 14.97
N ARG A 927 -30.58 -0.50 13.79
CA ARG A 927 -30.29 -1.93 13.59
C ARG A 927 -28.81 -2.23 13.86
N HIS A 928 -27.88 -1.52 13.23
CA HIS A 928 -26.45 -1.77 13.42
C HIS A 928 -26.00 -1.48 14.85
N ARG A 929 -26.58 -0.46 15.48
CA ARG A 929 -26.37 -0.16 16.91
C ARG A 929 -26.79 -1.33 17.81
N GLN A 930 -27.99 -1.87 17.60
CA GLN A 930 -28.47 -3.05 18.33
C GLN A 930 -27.59 -4.29 18.08
N THR A 931 -27.18 -4.52 16.83
CA THR A 931 -26.26 -5.63 16.51
C THR A 931 -24.91 -5.45 17.21
N LEU A 932 -24.39 -4.24 17.29
CA LEU A 932 -23.14 -3.93 18.00
C LEU A 932 -23.27 -4.18 19.51
N ASP A 933 -24.39 -3.79 20.13
CA ASP A 933 -24.64 -4.09 21.55
C ASP A 933 -24.78 -5.60 21.82
N ARG A 934 -25.46 -6.33 20.92
CA ARG A 934 -25.51 -7.80 20.96
C ARG A 934 -24.12 -8.41 20.83
N ALA A 935 -23.32 -7.92 19.88
CA ALA A 935 -21.95 -8.38 19.65
C ALA A 935 -21.07 -8.19 20.89
N ARG A 936 -21.16 -7.03 21.56
CA ARG A 936 -20.45 -6.78 22.82
C ARG A 936 -20.86 -7.75 23.91
N MET A 937 -22.15 -8.07 24.03
CA MET A 937 -22.62 -9.08 24.99
C MET A 937 -22.06 -10.47 24.68
N VAL A 938 -22.15 -10.92 23.43
CA VAL A 938 -21.59 -12.22 22.98
C VAL A 938 -20.10 -12.28 23.30
N PHE A 939 -19.33 -11.27 22.90
CA PHE A 939 -17.89 -11.24 23.16
C PHE A 939 -17.57 -11.26 24.66
N ARG A 940 -18.34 -10.56 25.51
CA ARG A 940 -18.16 -10.60 26.97
C ARG A 940 -18.40 -11.98 27.57
N LEU A 941 -19.36 -12.73 27.04
CA LEU A 941 -19.64 -14.09 27.49
C LEU A 941 -18.49 -15.04 27.16
N HIS A 942 -17.90 -14.91 25.96
CA HIS A 942 -16.78 -15.76 25.53
C HIS A 942 -15.42 -15.31 26.08
N ALA A 943 -15.24 -14.03 26.37
CA ALA A 943 -13.97 -13.47 26.83
C ALA A 943 -13.42 -14.07 28.14
N LYS A 944 -14.27 -14.73 28.94
CA LYS A 944 -13.84 -15.47 30.14
C LYS A 944 -13.14 -16.78 29.82
N SER A 945 -13.52 -17.42 28.72
CA SER A 945 -12.97 -18.71 28.28
C SER A 945 -11.89 -18.56 27.22
N LEU A 946 -11.88 -17.42 26.52
CA LEU A 946 -10.98 -17.16 25.41
C LEU A 946 -10.46 -15.71 25.50
N ASP A 947 -9.30 -15.55 26.16
CA ASP A 947 -8.73 -14.24 26.49
C ASP A 947 -8.46 -13.35 25.27
N ILE A 948 -8.17 -13.94 24.10
CA ILE A 948 -7.87 -13.21 22.86
C ILE A 948 -9.04 -12.32 22.39
N ILE A 949 -10.27 -12.63 22.79
CA ILE A 949 -11.48 -11.83 22.50
C ILE A 949 -11.47 -10.50 23.28
N ARG A 950 -10.82 -10.45 24.45
CA ARG A 950 -10.75 -9.25 25.30
C ARG A 950 -10.14 -8.06 24.58
N PHE A 951 -9.19 -8.31 23.68
CA PHE A 951 -8.59 -7.28 22.84
C PHE A 951 -9.64 -6.54 21.98
N ALA A 952 -10.51 -7.30 21.31
CA ALA A 952 -11.58 -6.72 20.48
C ALA A 952 -12.63 -5.96 21.31
N LEU A 953 -12.97 -6.50 22.49
CA LEU A 953 -13.84 -5.81 23.45
C LEU A 953 -13.26 -4.49 23.90
N LEU A 954 -11.97 -4.45 24.24
CA LEU A 954 -11.32 -3.24 24.71
C LEU A 954 -11.41 -2.10 23.68
N ARG A 955 -11.17 -2.41 22.40
CA ARG A 955 -11.24 -1.43 21.31
C ARG A 955 -12.61 -0.78 21.18
N ILE A 956 -13.67 -1.57 21.25
CA ILE A 956 -15.03 -1.05 21.11
C ILE A 956 -15.57 -0.45 22.41
N ASP A 957 -15.29 -1.05 23.57
CA ASP A 957 -15.79 -0.58 24.87
C ASP A 957 -15.19 0.78 25.23
N ALA A 958 -13.98 1.09 24.78
CA ALA A 958 -13.40 2.42 24.89
C ALA A 958 -14.30 3.50 24.23
N VAL A 959 -14.88 3.22 23.06
CA VAL A 959 -15.80 4.15 22.36
C VAL A 959 -17.06 4.39 23.18
N PHE A 960 -17.63 3.33 23.75
CA PHE A 960 -18.84 3.43 24.59
C PHE A 960 -18.57 4.11 25.93
N TRP A 961 -17.38 3.89 26.51
CA TRP A 961 -16.97 4.52 27.76
C TRP A 961 -16.72 6.02 27.59
N ILE A 962 -15.97 6.43 26.56
CA ILE A 962 -15.75 7.87 26.25
C ILE A 962 -17.07 8.57 25.96
N GLY A 963 -18.02 7.84 25.37
CA GLY A 963 -19.33 8.32 24.97
C GLY A 963 -19.37 8.53 23.47
N TRP A 964 -20.36 7.90 22.83
CA TRP A 964 -20.54 7.89 21.38
C TRP A 964 -20.53 9.30 20.76
N GLU A 965 -21.23 10.24 21.40
CA GLU A 965 -21.27 11.66 21.03
C GLU A 965 -19.91 12.35 21.09
N ARG A 966 -19.06 11.99 22.05
CA ARG A 966 -17.73 12.59 22.18
C ARG A 966 -16.78 12.06 21.11
N VAL A 967 -16.90 10.77 20.77
CA VAL A 967 -16.08 10.15 19.73
C VAL A 967 -16.49 10.63 18.34
N LEU A 968 -17.78 10.59 18.02
CA LEU A 968 -18.27 10.76 16.64
C LEU A 968 -18.94 12.12 16.40
N GLY A 969 -19.44 12.75 17.45
CA GLY A 969 -20.04 14.06 17.37
C GLY A 969 -21.54 14.16 17.15
N PHE A 970 -22.22 13.03 17.15
CA PHE A 970 -23.67 12.93 17.05
C PHE A 970 -24.19 11.83 18.01
N PRO A 971 -25.46 11.91 18.44
CA PRO A 971 -26.07 10.99 19.40
C PRO A 971 -26.16 9.53 18.94
#